data_AF-A0A067FNK6-F1
#
_entry.id   AF-A0A067FNK6-F1
#
_cell.length_a   1.000
_cell.length_b   1.000
_cell.length_c   1.000
_cell.angle_alpha   90.00
_cell.angle_beta   90.00
_cell.angle_gamma   90.00
#
_symmetry.space_group_name_H-M   'P 1'
#
loop_
_entity.id
_entity.type
_entity.pdbx_description
1 polymer ?
#
loop_
_entity_poly.entity_id
_entity_poly.type
_entity_poly.pdbx_seq_one_letter_code
_entity_poly.pdbx_strand_id
1 'polypeptide(L)'
;MRFNFDLSEPSTDSRLSLTPKEEVEWVPLQKHPVFSAPDAVRNGGGKFNGAPKNLVAWDGASRLYYWDQNAQCLHRISVRLGEPDPTSILAAFPSKVMRADVKLNFEVSRISINRNGSALLLIGSDGLCVMYLYGRTCSSDNKTIICRTVSVGSQIYFSSSNVIRTLQVSWHPYSDTHLGILSSDSVFRLFNLASDVMQPEQEYYLQPVEPGRYRNAASICPVDFSFGGDHLWDRFSVFVLFSDGSIYILCPVVPFGSVYKWESILEIYNDAQTFGLRSVNSLAVRNSSLAISWLEATFPEVAQETIDEGDPPALKAHPHALFDSSVSLQGPLRKICHGGEDESLAVRGAECEGRAVSFLYNLVSKDSIVVTSWSGGQLQIDALADEIQPVWTVNIPPRLRVDSQDRIHGLAMICEPISGELPVVKLDQPLDHTVWLGHPPPLLRLATVDLALPKNTESGSIITMSIDPLMQERIYIVHDGGIDSVVLHFLPFTSQTRGKDETNRSPSVHPVLNTCQGETSSPSPLCGFVSLSDSFGYSWIVGVTSTQECVVIEMKTWNLLLPVQIDSEKKSVDLGAKKERDTPDIISKELLSGPKVILLPQASPNLRSVAADSIEGRSTLHQYFNLFQENYVEYAHKVRKLYLNHIKLVLFTSYSMSIEHQDLCGLFYFQISVLAGKCLKNYWIHVISCI
;
A
#
# COMPACT_ATOMS: atom_id res chain seq x y z
N MET A 1 43.25 26.23 18.51
CA MET A 1 44.46 26.77 17.87
C MET A 1 44.34 26.52 16.37
N ARG A 2 44.40 27.58 15.58
CA ARG A 2 44.41 27.54 14.10
C ARG A 2 45.82 27.15 13.63
N PHE A 3 45.90 26.31 12.60
CA PHE A 3 47.02 26.31 11.66
C PHE A 3 46.47 26.16 10.24
N ASN A 4 46.61 27.25 9.46
CA ASN A 4 46.57 27.22 8.00
C ASN A 4 47.94 26.72 7.50
N PHE A 5 47.94 25.92 6.44
CA PHE A 5 49.04 25.93 5.47
C PHE A 5 48.46 25.78 4.06
N ASP A 6 48.58 26.86 3.29
CA ASP A 6 48.46 26.88 1.83
C ASP A 6 49.55 25.98 1.22
N LEU A 7 49.15 25.09 0.31
CA LEU A 7 50.05 24.51 -0.67
C LEU A 7 49.36 24.54 -2.04
N SER A 8 49.98 25.34 -2.90
CA SER A 8 49.70 25.60 -4.31
C SER A 8 49.52 24.35 -5.18
N GLU A 9 48.56 24.43 -6.11
CA GLU A 9 48.36 23.50 -7.22
C GLU A 9 49.64 23.32 -8.07
N PRO A 10 49.89 22.09 -8.54
CA PRO A 10 50.50 21.87 -9.84
C PRO A 10 49.41 21.47 -10.85
N SER A 11 49.26 22.27 -11.90
CA SER A 11 48.58 21.88 -13.13
C SER A 11 49.40 20.81 -13.85
N THR A 12 48.81 19.64 -14.11
CA THR A 12 48.99 18.88 -15.37
C THR A 12 48.12 17.62 -15.41
N ASP A 13 47.39 17.54 -16.51
CA ASP A 13 46.69 16.43 -17.15
C ASP A 13 46.84 14.98 -16.65
N SER A 14 45.72 14.26 -16.83
CA SER A 14 45.62 12.82 -17.13
C SER A 14 45.85 11.82 -15.99
N ARG A 15 44.80 11.61 -15.18
CA ARG A 15 44.46 10.27 -14.69
C ARG A 15 43.04 9.92 -15.11
N LEU A 16 42.93 9.62 -16.40
CA LEU A 16 41.77 8.95 -16.99
C LEU A 16 41.48 7.67 -16.21
N SER A 17 40.28 7.57 -15.64
CA SER A 17 39.73 6.30 -15.19
C SER A 17 39.58 5.39 -16.41
N LEU A 18 40.43 4.36 -16.51
CA LEU A 18 40.37 3.35 -17.57
C LEU A 18 39.30 2.28 -17.26
N THR A 19 38.06 2.73 -17.05
CA THR A 19 36.88 1.88 -17.27
C THR A 19 36.25 2.36 -18.57
N PRO A 20 36.07 1.50 -19.59
CA PRO A 20 35.30 1.88 -20.77
C PRO A 20 33.92 2.34 -20.28
N LYS A 21 33.61 3.63 -20.42
CA LYS A 21 32.22 4.07 -20.33
C LYS A 21 31.55 3.54 -21.59
N GLU A 22 30.97 2.35 -21.52
CA GLU A 22 30.04 1.92 -22.55
C GLU A 22 28.98 3.03 -22.67
N GLU A 23 28.85 3.59 -23.87
CA GLU A 23 27.85 4.61 -24.14
C GLU A 23 26.47 3.95 -23.96
N VAL A 24 25.76 4.38 -22.92
CA VAL A 24 24.41 3.93 -22.64
C VAL A 24 23.47 4.61 -23.63
N GLU A 25 22.77 3.82 -24.43
CA GLU A 25 21.71 4.31 -25.30
C GLU A 25 20.38 4.35 -24.55
N TRP A 26 19.55 5.36 -24.80
CA TRP A 26 18.21 5.47 -24.21
C TRP A 26 17.16 5.16 -25.27
N VAL A 27 16.42 4.08 -25.08
CA VAL A 27 15.38 3.62 -26.02
C VAL A 27 14.02 3.61 -25.33
N PRO A 28 12.89 3.77 -26.04
CA PRO A 28 11.57 3.60 -25.45
C PRO A 28 11.43 2.22 -24.78
N LEU A 29 10.87 2.16 -23.57
CA LEU A 29 10.80 0.92 -22.78
C LEU A 29 10.13 -0.23 -23.56
N GLN A 30 9.04 0.04 -24.27
CA GLN A 30 8.37 -0.97 -25.11
C GLN A 30 9.22 -1.52 -26.27
N LYS A 31 10.28 -0.80 -26.67
CA LYS A 31 11.22 -1.20 -27.73
C LYS A 31 12.54 -1.74 -27.17
N HIS A 32 12.66 -1.88 -25.86
CA HIS A 32 13.91 -2.31 -25.25
C HIS A 32 14.24 -3.75 -25.68
N PRO A 33 15.49 -4.07 -26.09
CA PRO A 33 15.82 -5.39 -26.65
C PRO A 33 15.55 -6.59 -25.74
N VAL A 34 15.47 -6.40 -24.43
CA VAL A 34 15.05 -7.45 -23.47
C VAL A 34 13.62 -7.96 -23.72
N PHE A 35 12.78 -7.12 -24.32
CA PHE A 35 11.39 -7.45 -24.69
C PHE A 35 11.24 -7.74 -26.19
N SER A 36 12.35 -7.75 -26.94
CA SER A 36 12.38 -8.09 -28.36
C SER A 36 12.73 -9.55 -28.49
N ALA A 37 11.75 -10.41 -28.75
CA ALA A 37 11.98 -11.84 -28.91
C ALA A 37 13.01 -12.10 -30.04
N PRO A 38 14.10 -12.86 -29.81
CA PRO A 38 14.76 -13.54 -30.91
C PRO A 38 13.81 -14.62 -31.46
N ASP A 39 13.85 -14.88 -32.77
CA ASP A 39 13.03 -15.85 -33.54
C ASP A 39 13.14 -17.34 -33.09
N ALA A 40 13.46 -17.61 -31.82
CA ALA A 40 13.60 -18.94 -31.26
C ALA A 40 12.24 -19.50 -30.81
N VAL A 41 11.60 -20.22 -31.74
CA VAL A 41 10.69 -21.35 -31.56
C VAL A 41 9.47 -21.11 -30.66
N ARG A 42 8.32 -20.92 -31.33
CA ARG A 42 6.93 -21.07 -30.85
C ARG A 42 6.58 -22.46 -30.25
N ASN A 43 7.53 -23.17 -29.64
CA ASN A 43 7.27 -24.48 -29.03
C ASN A 43 7.21 -24.37 -27.52
N GLY A 44 5.98 -24.33 -27.04
CA GLY A 44 5.69 -24.49 -25.62
C GLY A 44 4.32 -23.95 -25.29
N GLY A 45 3.26 -24.60 -25.80
CA GLY A 45 1.95 -24.58 -25.16
C GLY A 45 2.04 -25.27 -23.80
N GLY A 46 2.86 -24.72 -22.90
CA GLY A 46 2.91 -25.12 -21.51
C GLY A 46 1.55 -24.76 -20.93
N LYS A 47 0.85 -25.77 -20.38
CA LYS A 47 -0.37 -25.54 -19.63
C LYS A 47 -0.11 -24.41 -18.64
N PHE A 48 -0.94 -23.37 -18.69
CA PHE A 48 -0.92 -22.32 -17.69
C PHE A 48 -1.15 -23.01 -16.34
N ASN A 49 -0.09 -23.14 -15.55
CA ASN A 49 -0.23 -23.53 -14.16
C ASN A 49 -0.98 -22.37 -13.48
N GLY A 50 -2.14 -22.66 -12.90
CA GLY A 50 -3.15 -21.68 -12.46
C GLY A 50 -2.75 -20.80 -11.27
N ALA A 51 -1.51 -20.34 -11.20
CA ALA A 51 -1.01 -19.41 -10.19
C ALA A 51 -0.70 -18.04 -10.82
N PRO A 52 -1.00 -16.93 -10.13
CA PRO A 52 -0.70 -15.59 -10.62
C PRO A 52 0.80 -15.39 -10.83
N LYS A 53 1.17 -14.86 -12.01
CA LYS A 53 2.56 -14.54 -12.37
C LYS A 53 2.80 -13.03 -12.37
N ASN A 54 3.91 -12.58 -11.79
CA ASN A 54 4.42 -11.22 -11.94
C ASN A 54 5.96 -11.20 -11.91
N LEU A 55 6.56 -11.20 -13.09
CA LEU A 55 8.01 -11.24 -13.33
C LEU A 55 8.63 -9.84 -13.46
N VAL A 56 7.89 -8.79 -13.08
CA VAL A 56 8.35 -7.40 -13.15
C VAL A 56 8.24 -6.76 -11.76
N ALA A 57 9.22 -5.93 -11.40
CA ALA A 57 9.19 -5.11 -10.20
C ALA A 57 9.82 -3.74 -10.46
N TRP A 58 9.47 -2.75 -9.64
CA TRP A 58 10.01 -1.39 -9.68
C TRP A 58 10.45 -0.97 -8.28
N ASP A 59 11.57 -0.26 -8.18
CA ASP A 59 12.11 0.22 -6.89
C ASP A 59 11.42 1.48 -6.35
N GLY A 60 10.38 1.97 -7.00
CA GLY A 60 9.72 3.22 -6.62
C GLY A 60 10.45 4.48 -7.08
N ALA A 61 11.56 4.34 -7.81
CA ALA A 61 12.36 5.47 -8.27
C ALA A 61 12.72 5.35 -9.76
N SER A 62 13.81 4.64 -10.08
CA SER A 62 14.45 4.75 -11.40
C SER A 62 14.87 3.40 -11.99
N ARG A 63 14.50 2.27 -11.39
CA ARG A 63 14.95 0.95 -11.84
C ARG A 63 13.80 -0.02 -11.94
N LEU A 64 13.65 -0.57 -13.15
CA LEU A 64 12.74 -1.66 -13.44
C LEU A 64 13.54 -2.96 -13.45
N TYR A 65 12.95 -3.99 -12.87
CA TYR A 65 13.50 -5.32 -12.75
C TYR A 65 12.62 -6.28 -13.53
N TYR A 66 13.23 -7.08 -14.40
CA TYR A 66 12.54 -8.11 -15.17
C TYR A 66 13.27 -9.44 -15.01
N TRP A 67 12.55 -10.47 -14.59
CA TRP A 67 13.08 -11.82 -14.51
C TRP A 67 12.87 -12.55 -15.84
N ASP A 68 13.97 -12.83 -16.55
CA ASP A 68 13.95 -13.65 -17.75
C ASP A 68 13.96 -15.14 -17.36
N GLN A 69 12.81 -15.78 -17.53
CA GLN A 69 12.62 -17.19 -17.22
C GLN A 69 13.45 -18.12 -18.13
N ASN A 70 13.72 -17.73 -19.37
CA ASN A 70 14.49 -18.54 -20.31
C ASN A 70 15.99 -18.48 -20.00
N ALA A 71 16.49 -17.26 -19.75
CA ALA A 71 17.89 -17.05 -19.40
C ALA A 71 18.22 -17.29 -17.92
N GLN A 72 17.20 -17.46 -17.07
CA GLN A 72 17.31 -17.62 -15.61
C GLN A 72 18.16 -16.48 -14.99
N CYS A 73 17.87 -15.25 -15.41
CA CYS A 73 18.58 -14.07 -14.94
C CYS A 73 17.63 -12.89 -14.74
N LEU A 74 18.12 -11.92 -13.95
CA LEU A 74 17.42 -10.69 -13.66
C LEU A 74 18.02 -9.55 -14.48
N HIS A 75 17.19 -8.89 -15.28
CA HIS A 75 17.53 -7.66 -15.97
C HIS A 75 17.20 -6.47 -15.07
N ARG A 76 18.20 -5.66 -14.73
CA ARG A 76 18.01 -4.36 -14.09
C ARG A 76 18.13 -3.27 -15.15
N ILE A 77 17.01 -2.64 -15.44
CA ILE A 77 16.84 -1.62 -16.47
C ILE A 77 16.69 -0.28 -15.78
N SER A 78 17.62 0.65 -16.03
CA SER A 78 17.46 2.03 -15.57
C SER A 78 16.41 2.71 -16.45
N VAL A 79 15.43 3.34 -15.83
CA VAL A 79 14.34 4.03 -16.52
C VAL A 79 14.36 5.52 -16.24
N ARG A 80 13.93 6.32 -17.22
CA ARG A 80 13.60 7.73 -17.07
C ARG A 80 12.13 7.91 -17.43
N LEU A 81 11.38 8.47 -16.51
CA LEU A 81 9.95 8.69 -16.64
C LEU A 81 9.73 10.12 -17.18
N GLY A 82 8.85 10.27 -18.17
CA GLY A 82 8.45 11.57 -18.70
C GLY A 82 9.50 12.31 -19.55
N GLU A 83 10.47 11.59 -20.13
CA GLU A 83 11.48 12.14 -21.04
C GLU A 83 11.48 11.45 -22.41
N PRO A 84 11.52 12.18 -23.55
CA PRO A 84 11.55 13.65 -23.67
C PRO A 84 10.17 14.30 -23.47
N ASP A 85 9.11 13.50 -23.55
CA ASP A 85 7.72 13.93 -23.40
C ASP A 85 7.06 13.28 -22.18
N PRO A 86 6.09 13.94 -21.52
CA PRO A 86 5.51 13.49 -20.26
C PRO A 86 4.82 12.12 -20.31
N THR A 87 4.58 11.56 -21.49
CA THR A 87 3.89 10.28 -21.67
C THR A 87 4.87 9.14 -21.93
N SER A 88 6.15 9.44 -22.14
CA SER A 88 7.18 8.50 -22.56
C SER A 88 7.99 7.94 -21.39
N ILE A 89 8.44 6.69 -21.53
CA ILE A 89 9.38 6.05 -20.62
C ILE A 89 10.58 5.59 -21.45
N LEU A 90 11.77 6.11 -21.13
CA LEU A 90 13.02 5.67 -21.71
C LEU A 90 13.71 4.66 -20.79
N ALA A 91 14.38 3.69 -21.41
CA ALA A 91 15.10 2.61 -20.78
C ALA A 91 16.55 2.59 -21.27
N ALA A 92 17.48 2.43 -20.35
CA ALA A 92 18.90 2.32 -20.64
C ALA A 92 19.23 0.97 -21.28
N PHE A 93 19.86 1.01 -22.46
CA PHE A 93 20.43 -0.14 -23.16
C PHE A 93 21.98 -0.05 -23.17
N PRO A 94 22.70 -1.15 -22.87
CA PRO A 94 22.19 -2.45 -22.44
C PRO A 94 21.69 -2.46 -20.99
N SER A 95 20.73 -3.34 -20.69
CA SER A 95 20.32 -3.62 -19.30
C SER A 95 21.47 -4.27 -18.52
N LYS A 96 21.54 -4.02 -17.21
CA LYS A 96 22.49 -4.72 -16.34
C LYS A 96 21.95 -6.10 -15.99
N VAL A 97 22.70 -7.15 -16.35
CA VAL A 97 22.29 -8.54 -16.09
C VAL A 97 22.82 -9.01 -14.74
N MET A 98 21.94 -9.62 -13.95
CA MET A 98 22.27 -10.21 -12.66
C MET A 98 21.88 -11.69 -12.64
N ARG A 99 22.72 -12.54 -12.06
CA ARG A 99 22.48 -13.99 -11.93
C ARG A 99 22.64 -14.43 -10.49
N ALA A 100 21.87 -15.43 -10.08
CA ALA A 100 22.07 -16.08 -8.80
C ALA A 100 23.43 -16.79 -8.77
N ASP A 101 24.10 -16.78 -7.62
CA ASP A 101 25.30 -17.56 -7.35
C ASP A 101 25.03 -19.06 -7.24
N VAL A 102 23.76 -19.44 -7.05
CA VAL A 102 23.26 -20.81 -7.02
C VAL A 102 22.25 -21.06 -8.14
N LYS A 103 22.20 -22.29 -8.65
CA LYS A 103 21.15 -22.69 -9.59
C LYS A 103 19.81 -22.77 -8.86
N LEU A 104 18.79 -22.12 -9.42
CA LEU A 104 17.42 -22.24 -8.93
C LEU A 104 16.84 -23.59 -9.35
N ASN A 105 16.21 -24.28 -8.40
CA ASN A 105 15.59 -25.59 -8.60
C ASN A 105 14.07 -25.52 -8.80
N PHE A 106 13.53 -24.32 -9.01
CA PHE A 106 12.10 -24.05 -9.17
C PHE A 106 11.88 -22.94 -10.21
N GLU A 107 10.67 -22.89 -10.78
CA GLU A 107 10.24 -21.80 -11.67
C GLU A 107 9.81 -20.57 -10.84
N VAL A 108 10.40 -19.41 -11.14
CA VAL A 108 9.98 -18.15 -10.54
C VAL A 108 8.66 -17.73 -11.18
N SER A 109 7.63 -17.55 -10.36
CA SER A 109 6.33 -17.03 -10.77
C SER A 109 6.15 -15.57 -10.39
N ARG A 110 6.74 -15.11 -9.28
CA ARG A 110 6.63 -13.73 -8.81
C ARG A 110 7.97 -13.19 -8.32
N ILE A 111 8.25 -11.92 -8.61
CA ILE A 111 9.34 -11.17 -8.01
C ILE A 111 8.81 -9.97 -7.23
N SER A 112 9.53 -9.55 -6.18
CA SER A 112 9.19 -8.36 -5.40
C SER A 112 10.43 -7.76 -4.77
N ILE A 113 10.65 -6.46 -4.95
CA ILE A 113 11.82 -5.76 -4.42
C ILE A 113 11.51 -5.14 -3.06
N ASN A 114 12.49 -5.17 -2.14
CA ASN A 114 12.34 -4.48 -0.87
C ASN A 114 12.40 -2.96 -1.05
N ARG A 115 11.89 -2.22 -0.05
CA ARG A 115 11.69 -0.77 -0.10
C ARG A 115 12.96 0.03 -0.44
N ASN A 116 14.14 -0.40 -0.01
CA ASN A 116 15.40 0.29 -0.31
C ASN A 116 16.12 -0.20 -1.58
N GLY A 117 15.55 -1.17 -2.30
CA GLY A 117 16.10 -1.68 -3.55
C GLY A 117 17.36 -2.55 -3.43
N SER A 118 17.68 -3.06 -2.23
CA SER A 118 18.89 -3.86 -1.98
C SER A 118 18.69 -5.37 -2.16
N ALA A 119 17.46 -5.87 -2.06
CA ALA A 119 17.14 -7.29 -2.12
C ALA A 119 15.87 -7.53 -2.95
N LEU A 120 15.88 -8.60 -3.74
CA LEU A 120 14.76 -9.05 -4.54
C LEU A 120 14.30 -10.43 -4.06
N LEU A 121 13.02 -10.56 -3.81
CA LEU A 121 12.37 -11.82 -3.54
C LEU A 121 12.07 -12.55 -4.85
N LEU A 122 12.41 -13.83 -4.92
CA LEU A 122 12.09 -14.75 -6.01
C LEU A 122 11.15 -15.83 -5.45
N ILE A 123 9.91 -15.84 -5.92
CA ILE A 123 8.84 -16.72 -5.43
C ILE A 123 8.44 -17.67 -6.56
N GLY A 124 8.28 -18.95 -6.25
CA GLY A 124 7.66 -19.96 -7.10
C GLY A 124 6.77 -20.89 -6.29
N SER A 125 6.07 -21.81 -6.95
CA SER A 125 5.22 -22.82 -6.30
C SER A 125 5.99 -23.71 -5.31
N ASP A 126 7.24 -24.01 -5.66
CA ASP A 126 8.10 -24.98 -4.98
C ASP A 126 9.36 -24.34 -4.40
N GLY A 127 9.40 -23.00 -4.31
CA GLY A 127 10.62 -22.29 -3.96
C GLY A 127 10.44 -20.85 -3.55
N LEU A 128 11.27 -20.41 -2.60
CA LEU A 128 11.32 -19.05 -2.09
C LEU A 128 12.76 -18.67 -1.79
N CYS A 129 13.29 -17.70 -2.52
CA CYS A 129 14.66 -17.23 -2.36
C CYS A 129 14.72 -15.70 -2.30
N VAL A 130 15.73 -15.19 -1.60
CA VAL A 130 16.08 -13.77 -1.62
C VAL A 130 17.41 -13.62 -2.34
N MET A 131 17.41 -12.81 -3.40
CA MET A 131 18.57 -12.44 -4.20
C MET A 131 19.04 -11.04 -3.77
N TYR A 132 20.21 -10.97 -3.15
CA TYR A 132 20.81 -9.70 -2.73
C TYR A 132 21.47 -9.00 -3.91
N LEU A 133 21.02 -7.79 -4.24
CA LEU A 133 21.38 -7.08 -5.47
C LEU A 133 22.76 -6.41 -5.43
N TYR A 134 23.48 -6.55 -4.30
CA TYR A 134 24.90 -6.28 -4.20
C TYR A 134 25.67 -7.56 -4.53
N GLY A 135 26.37 -7.58 -5.66
CA GLY A 135 27.05 -8.77 -6.15
C GLY A 135 28.44 -8.48 -6.69
N ARG A 136 29.16 -9.55 -7.07
CA ARG A 136 30.49 -9.46 -7.67
C ARG A 136 30.36 -9.49 -9.19
N THR A 137 31.17 -8.69 -9.86
CA THR A 137 31.26 -8.73 -11.32
C THR A 137 31.87 -10.06 -11.78
N CYS A 138 31.25 -10.73 -12.76
CA CYS A 138 31.74 -11.97 -13.33
C CYS A 138 33.05 -11.72 -14.11
N SER A 139 34.09 -12.49 -13.82
CA SER A 139 35.43 -12.30 -14.41
C SER A 139 35.52 -12.58 -15.92
N SER A 140 34.58 -13.36 -16.47
CA SER A 140 34.62 -13.76 -17.88
C SER A 140 33.99 -12.74 -18.83
N ASP A 141 33.03 -11.95 -18.35
CA ASP A 141 32.18 -11.07 -19.18
C ASP A 141 32.22 -9.61 -18.67
N ASN A 142 32.65 -9.36 -17.43
CA ASN A 142 32.67 -8.05 -16.76
C ASN A 142 31.34 -7.26 -16.74
N LYS A 143 30.28 -7.75 -17.39
CA LYS A 143 28.95 -7.13 -17.51
C LYS A 143 27.91 -7.77 -16.60
N THR A 144 28.02 -9.09 -16.41
CA THR A 144 27.12 -9.85 -15.54
C THR A 144 27.51 -9.72 -14.07
N ILE A 145 26.55 -9.42 -13.20
CA ILE A 145 26.73 -9.48 -11.73
C ILE A 145 26.28 -10.84 -11.21
N ILE A 146 27.09 -11.48 -10.38
CA ILE A 146 26.70 -12.64 -9.59
C ILE A 146 26.25 -12.16 -8.22
N CYS A 147 24.99 -12.39 -7.90
CA CYS A 147 24.32 -11.98 -6.68
C CYS A 147 24.19 -13.16 -5.73
N ARG A 148 24.38 -12.91 -4.43
CA ARG A 148 24.14 -13.91 -3.39
C ARG A 148 22.64 -14.22 -3.35
N THR A 149 22.27 -15.48 -3.49
CA THR A 149 20.88 -15.93 -3.45
C THR A 149 20.71 -17.01 -2.40
N VAL A 150 19.76 -16.81 -1.48
CA VAL A 150 19.55 -17.70 -0.33
C VAL A 150 18.09 -18.09 -0.22
N SER A 151 17.83 -19.38 0.02
CA SER A 151 16.46 -19.88 0.27
C SER A 151 15.97 -19.47 1.65
N VAL A 152 14.74 -18.96 1.71
CA VAL A 152 14.10 -18.54 2.98
C VAL A 152 13.35 -19.71 3.57
N GLY A 153 13.49 -19.94 4.88
CA GLY A 153 12.71 -20.94 5.62
C GLY A 153 12.87 -22.36 5.08
N SER A 154 14.04 -22.73 4.55
CA SER A 154 14.18 -24.00 3.81
C SER A 154 13.89 -25.26 4.62
N GLN A 155 14.09 -25.22 5.94
CA GLN A 155 13.71 -26.30 6.86
C GLN A 155 12.20 -26.46 7.02
N ILE A 156 11.44 -25.40 6.76
CA ILE A 156 9.97 -25.36 6.87
C ILE A 156 9.34 -25.69 5.52
N TYR A 157 9.78 -25.03 4.45
CA TYR A 157 9.12 -25.10 3.14
C TYR A 157 9.68 -26.18 2.21
N PHE A 158 10.93 -26.61 2.39
CA PHE A 158 11.62 -27.53 1.48
C PHE A 158 12.08 -28.83 2.16
N SER A 159 11.47 -29.18 3.30
CA SER A 159 11.74 -30.44 3.99
C SER A 159 11.06 -31.62 3.30
N SER A 160 11.76 -32.75 3.20
CA SER A 160 11.33 -33.96 2.47
C SER A 160 10.14 -34.69 3.08
N SER A 161 9.75 -34.37 4.32
CA SER A 161 8.75 -35.14 5.07
C SER A 161 7.32 -34.62 4.95
N ASN A 162 7.10 -33.33 4.67
CA ASN A 162 5.80 -32.69 4.42
C ASN A 162 6.04 -31.28 3.85
N VAL A 163 5.58 -31.00 2.62
CA VAL A 163 5.78 -29.69 1.99
C VAL A 163 4.67 -28.74 2.43
N ILE A 164 4.98 -27.88 3.41
CA ILE A 164 4.13 -26.71 3.73
C ILE A 164 4.21 -25.77 2.53
N ARG A 165 3.06 -25.42 1.94
CA ARG A 165 3.03 -24.53 0.78
C ARG A 165 2.98 -23.08 1.24
N THR A 166 3.76 -22.24 0.55
CA THR A 166 3.67 -20.78 0.69
C THR A 166 2.43 -20.29 -0.08
N LEU A 167 1.56 -19.53 0.57
CA LEU A 167 0.32 -19.01 -0.01
C LEU A 167 0.47 -17.56 -0.46
N GLN A 168 0.99 -16.72 0.43
CA GLN A 168 1.29 -15.32 0.16
C GLN A 168 2.59 -14.93 0.84
N VAL A 169 3.34 -14.04 0.18
CA VAL A 169 4.58 -13.47 0.71
C VAL A 169 4.59 -11.97 0.43
N SER A 170 4.96 -11.17 1.43
CA SER A 170 5.08 -9.72 1.28
C SER A 170 6.17 -9.14 2.18
N TRP A 171 6.87 -8.13 1.68
CA TRP A 171 7.78 -7.30 2.48
C TRP A 171 6.99 -6.51 3.52
N HIS A 172 7.53 -6.38 4.73
CA HIS A 172 6.90 -5.57 5.75
C HIS A 172 7.04 -4.07 5.42
N PRO A 173 5.96 -3.24 5.45
CA PRO A 173 6.02 -1.84 5.01
C PRO A 173 7.03 -0.98 5.78
N TYR A 174 7.24 -1.31 7.06
CA TYR A 174 8.12 -0.57 7.97
C TYR A 174 9.50 -1.22 8.18
N SER A 175 9.90 -2.18 7.33
CA SER A 175 11.24 -2.77 7.41
C SER A 175 11.76 -3.29 6.07
N ASP A 176 13.02 -2.98 5.78
CA ASP A 176 13.70 -3.43 4.56
C ASP A 176 14.18 -4.89 4.61
N THR A 177 14.12 -5.52 5.79
CA THR A 177 14.70 -6.85 6.03
C THR A 177 13.67 -7.87 6.50
N HIS A 178 12.42 -7.45 6.73
CA HIS A 178 11.39 -8.35 7.24
C HIS A 178 10.42 -8.79 6.15
N LEU A 179 10.07 -10.07 6.22
CA LEU A 179 9.22 -10.73 5.25
C LEU A 179 8.10 -11.48 5.96
N GLY A 180 6.85 -11.13 5.66
CA GLY A 180 5.68 -11.87 6.09
C GLY A 180 5.38 -13.02 5.12
N ILE A 181 5.15 -14.22 5.64
CA ILE A 181 4.79 -15.41 4.88
C ILE A 181 3.56 -16.06 5.49
N LEU A 182 2.48 -16.15 4.72
CA LEU A 182 1.31 -16.96 5.06
C LEU A 182 1.43 -18.32 4.39
N SER A 183 1.21 -19.37 5.16
CA SER A 183 1.50 -20.75 4.78
C SER A 183 0.27 -21.64 4.89
N SER A 184 0.26 -22.76 4.16
CA SER A 184 -0.90 -23.67 4.08
C SER A 184 -1.20 -24.42 5.38
N ASP A 185 -0.32 -24.34 6.38
CA ASP A 185 -0.50 -24.87 7.73
C ASP A 185 -1.22 -23.87 8.66
N SER A 186 -1.81 -22.80 8.11
CA SER A 186 -2.50 -21.75 8.87
C SER A 186 -1.60 -21.04 9.87
N VAL A 187 -0.35 -20.80 9.47
CA VAL A 187 0.60 -20.01 10.25
C VAL A 187 1.06 -18.80 9.44
N PHE A 188 0.95 -17.63 10.05
CA PHE A 188 1.61 -16.42 9.57
C PHE A 188 2.99 -16.31 10.25
N ARG A 189 4.03 -16.16 9.43
CA ARG A 189 5.43 -16.12 9.89
C ARG A 189 6.08 -14.83 9.45
N LEU A 190 6.78 -14.18 10.36
CA LEU A 190 7.60 -13.01 10.08
C LEU A 190 9.06 -13.40 10.15
N PHE A 191 9.79 -13.30 9.05
CA PHE A 191 11.23 -13.57 8.97
C PHE A 191 12.01 -12.28 9.05
N ASN A 192 13.13 -12.30 9.77
CA ASN A 192 14.11 -11.22 9.78
C ASN A 192 15.35 -11.66 9.00
N LEU A 193 15.40 -11.30 7.71
CA LEU A 193 16.43 -11.78 6.79
C LEU A 193 17.84 -11.24 7.10
N ALA A 194 17.95 -10.22 7.96
CA ALA A 194 19.24 -9.72 8.42
C ALA A 194 19.79 -10.53 9.60
N SER A 195 18.92 -11.22 10.35
CA SER A 195 19.28 -12.01 11.52
C SER A 195 19.38 -13.50 11.17
N ASP A 196 18.28 -14.09 10.70
CA ASP A 196 18.21 -15.50 10.32
C ASP A 196 17.21 -15.68 9.16
N VAL A 197 17.71 -16.22 8.06
CA VAL A 197 16.92 -16.52 6.85
C VAL A 197 16.22 -17.88 6.92
N MET A 198 16.62 -18.74 7.87
CA MET A 198 16.17 -20.12 7.98
C MET A 198 15.02 -20.27 8.98
N GLN A 199 15.00 -19.44 10.02
CA GLN A 199 14.00 -19.47 11.08
C GLN A 199 13.20 -18.16 11.11
N PRO A 200 11.87 -18.23 11.30
CA PRO A 200 11.05 -17.04 11.46
C PRO A 200 11.38 -16.35 12.78
N GLU A 201 11.41 -15.02 12.80
CA GLU A 201 11.50 -14.21 14.03
C GLU A 201 10.22 -14.38 14.87
N GLN A 202 9.05 -14.36 14.22
CA GLN A 202 7.75 -14.43 14.88
C GLN A 202 6.83 -15.41 14.16
N GLU A 203 6.10 -16.24 14.91
CA GLU A 203 5.12 -17.19 14.36
C GLU A 203 3.75 -17.02 15.03
N TYR A 204 2.70 -16.95 14.22
CA TYR A 204 1.32 -16.78 14.66
C TYR A 204 0.47 -17.93 14.10
N TYR A 205 0.10 -18.87 14.97
CA TYR A 205 -0.69 -20.05 14.63
C TYR A 205 -2.18 -19.71 14.69
N LEU A 206 -2.81 -19.59 13.53
CA LEU A 206 -4.19 -19.11 13.39
C LEU A 206 -5.18 -20.22 13.73
N GLN A 207 -6.10 -19.97 14.67
CA GLN A 207 -7.18 -20.89 15.05
C GLN A 207 -8.56 -20.28 14.72
N PRO A 208 -8.94 -20.12 13.43
CA PRO A 208 -10.22 -19.49 13.07
C PRO A 208 -11.43 -20.26 13.63
N VAL A 209 -12.53 -19.54 13.92
CA VAL A 209 -13.80 -20.19 14.31
C VAL A 209 -14.49 -20.75 13.06
N GLU A 210 -15.05 -21.95 13.14
CA GLU A 210 -15.97 -22.48 12.14
C GLU A 210 -17.34 -21.75 12.22
N PRO A 211 -17.76 -20.96 11.22
CA PRO A 211 -19.11 -20.37 11.21
C PRO A 211 -20.15 -21.42 10.78
N GLY A 212 -20.80 -22.09 11.74
CA GLY A 212 -22.08 -22.80 11.54
C GLY A 212 -22.11 -24.09 10.67
N ARG A 213 -22.96 -25.05 11.11
CA ARG A 213 -23.35 -26.39 10.59
C ARG A 213 -22.33 -27.36 9.93
N TYR A 214 -21.21 -26.94 9.36
CA TYR A 214 -20.22 -27.84 8.77
C TYR A 214 -18.93 -27.87 9.61
N ARG A 215 -18.80 -28.96 10.36
CA ARG A 215 -17.69 -29.23 11.30
C ARG A 215 -16.49 -29.85 10.59
N ASN A 216 -15.84 -29.13 9.69
CA ASN A 216 -14.58 -29.58 9.12
C ASN A 216 -13.63 -28.38 8.97
N ALA A 217 -12.62 -28.30 9.83
CA ALA A 217 -11.46 -27.42 9.69
C ALA A 217 -10.79 -27.48 8.30
N ALA A 218 -11.07 -28.52 7.50
CA ALA A 218 -10.64 -28.63 6.11
C ALA A 218 -11.38 -27.70 5.11
N SER A 219 -12.46 -27.01 5.49
CA SER A 219 -13.23 -26.14 4.58
C SER A 219 -12.85 -24.66 4.60
N ILE A 220 -12.08 -24.20 5.59
CA ILE A 220 -11.68 -22.80 5.76
C ILE A 220 -10.15 -22.76 5.77
N CYS A 221 -9.54 -22.49 4.62
CA CYS A 221 -8.10 -22.35 4.52
C CYS A 221 -7.71 -20.89 4.28
N PRO A 222 -6.58 -20.43 4.85
CA PRO A 222 -6.05 -19.13 4.51
C PRO A 222 -5.75 -19.07 3.02
N VAL A 223 -5.91 -17.88 2.43
CA VAL A 223 -5.68 -17.65 1.00
C VAL A 223 -4.66 -16.54 0.79
N ASP A 224 -4.84 -15.41 1.47
CA ASP A 224 -4.06 -14.21 1.24
C ASP A 224 -3.94 -13.38 2.54
N PHE A 225 -2.99 -12.46 2.59
CA PHE A 225 -2.89 -11.48 3.68
C PHE A 225 -2.48 -10.11 3.17
N SER A 226 -2.78 -9.08 3.96
CA SER A 226 -2.25 -7.73 3.77
C SER A 226 -1.83 -7.11 5.10
N PHE A 227 -0.76 -6.33 5.08
CA PHE A 227 -0.40 -5.47 6.20
C PHE A 227 -1.32 -4.25 6.20
N GLY A 228 -1.67 -3.72 7.37
CA GLY A 228 -2.44 -2.49 7.47
C GLY A 228 -1.63 -1.23 7.16
N GLY A 229 -2.33 -0.08 7.20
CA GLY A 229 -1.86 1.22 6.73
C GLY A 229 -1.04 1.99 7.77
N ASP A 230 -1.01 3.31 7.65
CA ASP A 230 -0.32 4.18 8.60
C ASP A 230 -1.29 4.87 9.59
N HIS A 231 -2.57 4.50 9.57
CA HIS A 231 -3.55 4.99 10.52
C HIS A 231 -3.52 4.19 11.83
N LEU A 232 -3.20 4.87 12.95
CA LEU A 232 -3.24 4.30 14.31
C LEU A 232 -2.70 2.84 14.38
N TRP A 233 -3.50 1.91 14.91
CA TRP A 233 -3.15 0.50 15.08
C TRP A 233 -3.20 -0.33 13.79
N ASP A 234 -3.76 0.19 12.68
CA ASP A 234 -3.67 -0.48 11.37
C ASP A 234 -2.19 -0.73 11.01
N ARG A 235 -1.31 0.17 11.46
CA ARG A 235 0.15 0.08 11.35
C ARG A 235 0.76 -1.20 11.88
N PHE A 236 0.14 -1.81 12.87
CA PHE A 236 0.58 -3.04 13.52
C PHE A 236 -0.36 -4.22 13.21
N SER A 237 -1.20 -4.07 12.20
CA SER A 237 -2.23 -5.05 11.88
C SER A 237 -1.86 -5.92 10.69
N VAL A 238 -2.17 -7.21 10.79
CA VAL A 238 -2.13 -8.16 9.67
C VAL A 238 -3.54 -8.69 9.44
N PHE A 239 -4.08 -8.41 8.25
CA PHE A 239 -5.36 -8.94 7.82
C PHE A 239 -5.15 -10.26 7.10
N VAL A 240 -5.89 -11.29 7.47
CA VAL A 240 -5.82 -12.62 6.86
C VAL A 240 -7.18 -12.97 6.25
N LEU A 241 -7.17 -13.25 4.95
CA LEU A 241 -8.34 -13.70 4.19
C LEU A 241 -8.36 -15.23 4.14
N PHE A 242 -9.53 -15.81 4.40
CA PHE A 242 -9.79 -17.24 4.22
C PHE A 242 -10.68 -17.51 2.99
N SER A 243 -10.69 -18.78 2.55
CA SER A 243 -11.32 -19.23 1.30
C SER A 243 -12.83 -19.02 1.23
N ASP A 244 -13.50 -18.96 2.39
CA ASP A 244 -14.93 -18.67 2.53
C ASP A 244 -15.26 -17.17 2.52
N GLY A 245 -14.24 -16.32 2.40
CA GLY A 245 -14.33 -14.86 2.44
C GLY A 245 -14.33 -14.28 3.84
N SER A 246 -14.13 -15.09 4.89
CA SER A 246 -13.93 -14.56 6.22
C SER A 246 -12.59 -13.85 6.34
N ILE A 247 -12.60 -12.70 7.01
CA ILE A 247 -11.42 -11.87 7.24
C ILE A 247 -11.15 -11.87 8.75
N TYR A 248 -9.88 -12.03 9.13
CA TYR A 248 -9.41 -11.94 10.50
C TYR A 248 -8.26 -10.94 10.62
N ILE A 249 -8.05 -10.39 11.82
CA ILE A 249 -6.99 -9.43 12.11
C ILE A 249 -6.10 -9.97 13.24
N LEU A 250 -4.79 -9.88 13.06
CA LEU A 250 -3.81 -9.95 14.14
C LEU A 250 -3.35 -8.53 14.46
N CYS A 251 -3.48 -8.09 15.72
CA CYS A 251 -2.97 -6.79 16.16
C CYS A 251 -2.64 -6.83 17.67
N PRO A 252 -1.41 -6.48 18.09
CA PRO A 252 -0.32 -5.94 17.27
C PRO A 252 0.69 -6.99 16.77
N VAL A 253 1.25 -6.74 15.58
CA VAL A 253 2.37 -7.46 14.95
C VAL A 253 3.42 -6.44 14.54
N VAL A 254 4.58 -6.46 15.19
CA VAL A 254 5.67 -5.50 14.96
C VAL A 254 7.00 -6.24 14.79
N PRO A 255 7.68 -6.09 13.64
CA PRO A 255 9.00 -6.68 13.44
C PRO A 255 10.04 -6.10 14.40
N PHE A 256 10.91 -6.94 14.95
CA PHE A 256 11.91 -6.46 15.89
C PHE A 256 12.94 -5.59 15.19
N GLY A 257 13.23 -4.44 15.79
CA GLY A 257 14.16 -3.46 15.25
C GLY A 257 13.65 -2.67 14.04
N SER A 258 12.37 -2.81 13.67
CA SER A 258 11.71 -1.92 12.71
C SER A 258 11.62 -0.49 13.24
N VAL A 259 11.45 0.47 12.32
CA VAL A 259 11.57 1.91 12.63
C VAL A 259 10.28 2.64 12.27
N TYR A 260 9.77 3.44 13.20
CA TYR A 260 8.49 4.15 13.10
C TYR A 260 8.67 5.63 13.41
N LYS A 261 7.81 6.48 12.85
CA LYS A 261 7.82 7.92 13.16
C LYS A 261 7.38 8.15 14.60
N TRP A 262 8.09 9.03 15.31
CA TRP A 262 7.79 9.38 16.70
C TRP A 262 6.34 9.84 16.86
N GLU A 263 5.89 10.75 15.99
CA GLU A 263 4.57 11.37 16.08
C GLU A 263 3.45 10.33 15.94
N SER A 264 3.66 9.31 15.09
CA SER A 264 2.69 8.24 14.88
C SER A 264 2.57 7.33 16.10
N ILE A 265 3.68 7.02 16.78
CA ILE A 265 3.64 6.21 18.01
C ILE A 265 3.02 7.02 19.15
N LEU A 266 3.35 8.30 19.24
CA LEU A 266 2.81 9.20 20.24
C LEU A 266 1.29 9.40 20.06
N GLU A 267 0.80 9.46 18.82
CA GLU A 267 -0.63 9.48 18.52
C GLU A 267 -1.35 8.25 19.08
N ILE A 268 -0.83 7.05 18.81
CA ILE A 268 -1.36 5.78 19.32
C ILE A 268 -1.35 5.74 20.86
N TYR A 269 -0.25 6.18 21.47
CA TYR A 269 -0.10 6.20 22.93
C TYR A 269 -1.11 7.15 23.60
N ASN A 270 -1.26 8.36 23.05
CA ASN A 270 -2.21 9.36 23.55
C ASN A 270 -3.66 8.93 23.38
N ASP A 271 -3.99 8.24 22.29
CA ASP A 271 -5.31 7.64 22.07
C ASP A 271 -5.66 6.64 23.20
N ALA A 272 -4.75 5.70 23.47
CA ALA A 272 -4.92 4.70 24.51
C ALA A 272 -5.09 5.32 25.90
N GLN A 273 -4.35 6.39 26.21
CA GLN A 273 -4.52 7.11 27.47
C GLN A 273 -5.84 7.88 27.55
N THR A 274 -6.22 8.57 26.47
CA THR A 274 -7.35 9.51 26.48
C THR A 274 -8.68 8.80 26.42
N PHE A 275 -8.81 7.81 25.54
CA PHE A 275 -10.08 7.13 25.28
C PHE A 275 -10.18 5.76 25.96
N GLY A 276 -9.04 5.10 26.20
CA GLY A 276 -8.99 3.80 26.86
C GLY A 276 -8.87 3.90 28.38
N LEU A 277 -7.73 4.42 28.86
CA LEU A 277 -7.36 4.39 30.28
C LEU A 277 -8.29 5.26 31.15
N ARG A 278 -8.79 6.37 30.60
CA ARG A 278 -9.75 7.26 31.26
C ARG A 278 -11.22 6.85 31.04
N SER A 279 -11.47 5.71 30.41
CA SER A 279 -12.83 5.21 30.18
C SER A 279 -13.51 4.82 31.50
N VAL A 280 -14.83 4.97 31.54
CA VAL A 280 -15.68 4.45 32.62
C VAL A 280 -15.85 2.93 32.55
N ASN A 281 -15.52 2.31 31.41
CA ASN A 281 -15.66 0.87 31.21
C ASN A 281 -14.39 0.14 31.67
N SER A 282 -14.50 -0.71 32.69
CA SER A 282 -13.37 -1.49 33.23
C SER A 282 -12.67 -2.39 32.20
N LEU A 283 -13.39 -2.90 31.18
CA LEU A 283 -12.81 -3.69 30.10
C LEU A 283 -11.93 -2.81 29.20
N ALA A 284 -12.42 -1.61 28.84
CA ALA A 284 -11.66 -0.63 28.09
C ALA A 284 -10.39 -0.20 28.82
N VAL A 285 -10.49 0.08 30.13
CA VAL A 285 -9.35 0.41 30.99
C VAL A 285 -8.34 -0.75 31.00
N ARG A 286 -8.80 -2.00 31.12
CA ARG A 286 -7.90 -3.17 31.13
C ARG A 286 -7.17 -3.34 29.80
N ASN A 287 -7.89 -3.31 28.69
CA ASN A 287 -7.31 -3.53 27.36
C ASN A 287 -6.32 -2.41 26.99
N SER A 288 -6.70 -1.15 27.24
CA SER A 288 -5.81 -0.01 27.02
C SER A 288 -4.59 -0.01 27.95
N SER A 289 -4.72 -0.46 29.20
CA SER A 289 -3.56 -0.63 30.10
C SER A 289 -2.56 -1.66 29.58
N LEU A 290 -3.06 -2.78 29.01
CA LEU A 290 -2.19 -3.76 28.35
C LEU A 290 -1.51 -3.17 27.12
N ALA A 291 -2.25 -2.41 26.30
CA ALA A 291 -1.70 -1.73 25.13
C ALA A 291 -0.63 -0.70 25.49
N ILE A 292 -0.86 0.12 26.51
CA ILE A 292 0.11 1.09 27.05
C ILE A 292 1.35 0.36 27.54
N SER A 293 1.20 -0.67 28.38
CA SER A 293 2.35 -1.45 28.88
C SER A 293 3.15 -2.08 27.74
N TRP A 294 2.48 -2.58 26.70
CA TRP A 294 3.14 -3.13 25.53
C TRP A 294 3.86 -2.05 24.71
N LEU A 295 3.25 -0.87 24.53
CA LEU A 295 3.86 0.27 23.84
C LEU A 295 5.11 0.76 24.58
N GLU A 296 5.05 0.91 25.90
CA GLU A 296 6.18 1.37 26.71
C GLU A 296 7.33 0.36 26.73
N ALA A 297 7.05 -0.94 26.61
CA ALA A 297 8.09 -1.95 26.51
C ALA A 297 8.67 -2.09 25.10
N THR A 298 7.87 -1.87 24.05
CA THR A 298 8.29 -1.93 22.65
C THR A 298 9.00 -0.64 22.22
N PHE A 299 8.57 0.50 22.75
CA PHE A 299 9.06 1.85 22.48
C PHE A 299 9.32 2.60 23.81
N PRO A 300 10.38 2.25 24.56
CA PRO A 300 10.65 2.80 25.89
C PRO A 300 10.79 4.32 25.95
N GLU A 301 11.16 4.94 24.83
CA GLU A 301 11.30 6.38 24.70
C GLU A 301 9.97 7.13 24.91
N VAL A 302 8.82 6.49 24.65
CA VAL A 302 7.49 7.11 24.80
C VAL A 302 7.13 7.35 26.27
N ALA A 303 7.67 6.54 27.19
CA ALA A 303 7.42 6.66 28.62
C ALA A 303 8.29 7.73 29.31
N GLN A 304 9.31 8.26 28.63
CA GLN A 304 10.26 9.21 29.22
C GLN A 304 9.72 10.64 29.11
N GLU A 305 9.38 11.26 30.26
CA GLU A 305 8.94 12.66 30.33
C GLU A 305 10.05 13.69 30.08
N THR A 306 11.32 13.25 29.94
CA THR A 306 12.44 14.15 29.67
C THR A 306 12.49 14.52 28.20
N ILE A 307 11.83 15.64 27.89
CA ILE A 307 11.98 16.41 26.66
C ILE A 307 13.43 16.92 26.61
N ASP A 308 14.35 16.15 26.05
CA ASP A 308 15.65 16.69 25.63
C ASP A 308 15.43 17.48 24.33
N GLU A 309 16.09 18.63 24.18
CA GLU A 309 16.00 19.48 22.98
C GLU A 309 16.49 18.70 21.73
N GLY A 310 15.55 18.02 21.07
CA GLY A 310 15.77 17.27 19.84
C GLY A 310 15.07 15.92 19.85
N ASP A 311 13.74 15.91 19.69
CA ASP A 311 12.96 14.67 19.55
C ASP A 311 13.61 13.75 18.49
N PRO A 312 13.81 12.46 18.76
CA PRO A 312 14.29 11.55 17.75
C PRO A 312 13.22 11.46 16.64
N PRO A 313 13.57 11.69 15.36
CA PRO A 313 12.60 11.71 14.26
C PRO A 313 11.95 10.33 14.03
N ALA A 314 12.49 9.27 14.66
CA ALA A 314 11.98 7.93 14.56
C ALA A 314 12.35 7.09 15.80
N LEU A 315 11.46 6.15 16.13
CA LEU A 315 11.60 5.16 17.19
C LEU A 315 11.88 3.78 16.63
N LYS A 316 12.69 3.01 17.34
CA LYS A 316 13.02 1.63 16.99
C LYS A 316 12.24 0.67 17.89
N ALA A 317 11.54 -0.28 17.28
CA ALA A 317 10.81 -1.30 18.02
C ALA A 317 11.77 -2.28 18.71
N HIS A 318 11.63 -2.43 20.03
CA HIS A 318 12.36 -3.40 20.82
C HIS A 318 11.64 -4.75 20.83
N PRO A 319 12.37 -5.89 20.85
CA PRO A 319 11.75 -7.20 21.01
C PRO A 319 10.95 -7.28 22.31
N HIS A 320 9.63 -7.46 22.20
CA HIS A 320 8.77 -7.56 23.35
C HIS A 320 7.55 -8.46 23.10
N ALA A 321 7.15 -9.19 24.13
CA ALA A 321 5.93 -9.97 24.18
C ALA A 321 5.41 -10.01 25.62
N LEU A 322 4.09 -10.00 25.80
CA LEU A 322 3.47 -10.18 27.11
C LEU A 322 3.59 -11.67 27.52
N PHE A 323 4.23 -11.94 28.67
CA PHE A 323 4.61 -13.30 29.07
C PHE A 323 3.42 -14.27 29.27
N ASP A 324 2.27 -13.77 29.69
CA ASP A 324 1.07 -14.58 29.97
C ASP A 324 -0.05 -14.37 28.94
N SER A 325 0.24 -13.68 27.82
CA SER A 325 -0.80 -13.27 26.87
C SER A 325 -0.34 -13.40 25.43
N SER A 326 -1.15 -14.05 24.60
CA SER A 326 -0.94 -14.16 23.16
C SER A 326 -1.86 -13.17 22.42
N VAL A 327 -1.44 -12.71 21.24
CA VAL A 327 -2.30 -11.88 20.38
C VAL A 327 -3.54 -12.69 19.99
N SER A 328 -4.72 -12.07 20.11
CA SER A 328 -5.98 -12.70 19.74
C SER A 328 -6.18 -12.67 18.23
N LEU A 329 -6.83 -13.71 17.68
CA LEU A 329 -7.27 -13.72 16.29
C LEU A 329 -8.63 -13.02 16.17
N GLN A 330 -8.63 -11.74 15.83
CA GLN A 330 -9.85 -10.93 15.83
C GLN A 330 -10.69 -11.23 14.59
N GLY A 331 -11.81 -11.94 14.74
CA GLY A 331 -12.74 -12.19 13.64
C GLY A 331 -13.62 -13.44 13.85
N PRO A 332 -14.39 -13.84 12.83
CA PRO A 332 -14.43 -13.22 11.51
C PRO A 332 -15.04 -11.81 11.58
N LEU A 333 -14.50 -10.86 10.80
CA LEU A 333 -15.05 -9.51 10.72
C LEU A 333 -16.51 -9.56 10.21
N ARG A 334 -17.41 -8.88 10.91
CA ARG A 334 -18.85 -8.95 10.67
C ARG A 334 -19.33 -7.84 9.76
N LYS A 335 -20.23 -8.15 8.85
CA LYS A 335 -20.89 -7.15 8.01
C LYS A 335 -21.97 -6.43 8.80
N ILE A 336 -22.11 -5.12 8.61
CA ILE A 336 -23.23 -4.36 9.16
C ILE A 336 -24.51 -4.78 8.43
N CYS A 337 -25.52 -5.26 9.16
CA CYS A 337 -26.81 -5.63 8.59
C CYS A 337 -27.76 -4.44 8.52
N HIS A 338 -28.48 -4.31 7.41
CA HIS A 338 -29.64 -3.41 7.33
C HIS A 338 -30.83 -4.06 8.04
N GLY A 339 -31.58 -3.28 8.83
CA GLY A 339 -32.66 -3.79 9.67
C GLY A 339 -33.70 -4.59 8.88
N GLY A 340 -33.83 -5.89 9.20
CA GLY A 340 -34.76 -6.82 8.54
C GLY A 340 -34.11 -8.14 8.10
N GLU A 341 -32.78 -8.21 8.07
CA GLU A 341 -32.02 -9.40 7.68
C GLU A 341 -31.71 -10.31 8.88
N ASP A 342 -31.78 -11.64 8.64
CA ASP A 342 -31.54 -12.68 9.63
C ASP A 342 -30.12 -12.59 10.23
N GLU A 343 -29.94 -12.80 11.53
CA GLU A 343 -28.63 -12.76 12.19
C GLU A 343 -27.65 -13.80 11.61
N SER A 344 -28.19 -14.85 10.97
CA SER A 344 -27.41 -15.82 10.21
C SER A 344 -26.74 -15.21 8.97
N LEU A 345 -27.27 -14.12 8.40
CA LEU A 345 -26.71 -13.42 7.22
C LEU A 345 -25.53 -12.49 7.59
N ALA A 346 -25.51 -11.94 8.81
CA ALA A 346 -24.40 -11.15 9.34
C ALA A 346 -23.08 -11.93 9.40
N VAL A 347 -23.20 -13.27 9.53
CA VAL A 347 -22.12 -14.26 9.60
C VAL A 347 -22.03 -15.11 8.32
N ARG A 348 -23.01 -15.05 7.40
CA ARG A 348 -22.94 -15.81 6.14
C ARG A 348 -21.84 -15.24 5.24
N GLY A 349 -21.16 -16.18 4.57
CA GLY A 349 -20.17 -15.92 3.53
C GLY A 349 -20.70 -15.01 2.42
N ALA A 350 -19.78 -14.52 1.59
CA ALA A 350 -20.10 -13.51 0.60
C ALA A 350 -21.25 -13.87 -0.34
N GLU A 351 -21.95 -12.83 -0.78
CA GLU A 351 -22.90 -12.89 -1.89
C GLU A 351 -22.20 -13.24 -3.22
N CYS A 352 -20.87 -13.17 -3.24
CA CYS A 352 -20.06 -13.38 -4.42
C CYS A 352 -19.87 -14.88 -4.74
N GLU A 353 -19.82 -15.18 -6.03
CA GLU A 353 -19.73 -16.56 -6.52
C GLU A 353 -18.31 -17.15 -6.34
N GLY A 354 -18.22 -18.39 -5.84
CA GLY A 354 -16.99 -19.15 -5.74
C GLY A 354 -16.25 -18.96 -4.42
N ARG A 355 -14.91 -19.09 -4.44
CA ARG A 355 -14.04 -18.90 -3.28
C ARG A 355 -13.28 -17.59 -3.37
N ALA A 356 -12.87 -17.05 -2.23
CA ALA A 356 -11.98 -15.90 -2.22
C ALA A 356 -10.58 -16.28 -2.78
N VAL A 357 -9.95 -15.40 -3.57
CA VAL A 357 -8.69 -15.70 -4.29
C VAL A 357 -7.56 -14.69 -4.06
N SER A 358 -7.87 -13.43 -3.80
CA SER A 358 -6.88 -12.41 -3.40
C SER A 358 -7.51 -11.31 -2.55
N PHE A 359 -6.68 -10.70 -1.72
CA PHE A 359 -7.02 -9.69 -0.75
C PHE A 359 -6.14 -8.43 -0.93
N LEU A 360 -6.73 -7.26 -0.70
CA LEU A 360 -6.03 -5.97 -0.70
C LEU A 360 -6.58 -5.10 0.43
N TYR A 361 -5.71 -4.63 1.32
CA TYR A 361 -6.00 -3.49 2.19
C TYR A 361 -5.50 -2.22 1.51
N ASN A 362 -6.24 -1.11 1.69
CA ASN A 362 -5.80 0.21 1.28
C ASN A 362 -6.32 1.27 2.27
N LEU A 363 -5.53 2.32 2.47
CA LEU A 363 -5.93 3.48 3.25
C LEU A 363 -6.09 4.66 2.30
N VAL A 364 -7.30 5.18 2.18
CA VAL A 364 -7.59 6.38 1.39
C VAL A 364 -7.82 7.55 2.33
N SER A 365 -6.82 8.42 2.47
CA SER A 365 -6.79 9.47 3.50
C SER A 365 -6.88 8.89 4.93
N LYS A 366 -8.09 8.73 5.47
CA LYS A 366 -8.34 8.11 6.79
C LYS A 366 -9.28 6.91 6.70
N ASP A 367 -9.74 6.58 5.49
CA ASP A 367 -10.76 5.56 5.26
C ASP A 367 -10.04 4.25 4.93
N SER A 368 -10.03 3.33 5.89
CA SER A 368 -9.49 1.98 5.70
C SER A 368 -10.48 1.13 4.92
N ILE A 369 -10.05 0.66 3.74
CA ILE A 369 -10.84 -0.23 2.89
C ILE A 369 -10.16 -1.57 2.73
N VAL A 370 -10.97 -2.61 2.56
CA VAL A 370 -10.52 -3.96 2.21
C VAL A 370 -11.27 -4.44 0.98
N VAL A 371 -10.53 -5.05 0.06
CA VAL A 371 -11.06 -5.58 -1.20
C VAL A 371 -10.77 -7.07 -1.26
N THR A 372 -11.84 -7.85 -1.41
CA THR A 372 -11.77 -9.30 -1.60
C THR A 372 -12.17 -9.65 -3.02
N SER A 373 -11.29 -10.34 -3.74
CA SER A 373 -11.60 -10.87 -5.06
C SER A 373 -12.05 -12.33 -4.98
N TRP A 374 -12.96 -12.70 -5.87
CA TRP A 374 -13.64 -13.99 -5.89
C TRP A 374 -13.36 -14.73 -7.19
N SER A 375 -13.25 -16.06 -7.11
CA SER A 375 -12.98 -16.90 -8.27
C SER A 375 -14.06 -16.80 -9.37
N GLY A 376 -15.27 -16.36 -9.02
CA GLY A 376 -16.36 -16.05 -9.95
C GLY A 376 -16.20 -14.73 -10.73
N GLY A 377 -15.10 -13.99 -10.54
CA GLY A 377 -14.85 -12.74 -11.28
C GLY A 377 -15.46 -11.49 -10.63
N GLN A 378 -15.77 -11.55 -9.33
CA GLN A 378 -16.36 -10.45 -8.59
C GLN A 378 -15.38 -9.88 -7.55
N LEU A 379 -15.49 -8.58 -7.29
CA LEU A 379 -14.79 -7.88 -6.23
C LEU A 379 -15.79 -7.41 -5.19
N GLN A 380 -15.50 -7.70 -3.94
CA GLN A 380 -16.24 -7.27 -2.76
C GLN A 380 -15.44 -6.16 -2.08
N ILE A 381 -15.94 -4.91 -2.06
CA ILE A 381 -15.25 -3.73 -1.49
C ILE A 381 -15.93 -3.28 -0.19
N ASP A 382 -15.22 -3.36 0.93
CA ASP A 382 -15.67 -3.03 2.28
C ASP A 382 -14.86 -1.86 2.84
N ALA A 383 -15.47 -1.05 3.71
CA ALA A 383 -14.76 -0.16 4.64
C ALA A 383 -14.77 -0.76 6.05
N LEU A 384 -13.73 -0.48 6.82
CA LEU A 384 -13.78 -0.61 8.28
C LEU A 384 -14.63 0.54 8.82
N ALA A 385 -15.68 0.23 9.56
CA ALA A 385 -16.57 1.25 10.13
C ALA A 385 -16.18 1.69 11.55
N ASP A 386 -15.15 1.06 12.13
CA ASP A 386 -14.56 1.41 13.42
C ASP A 386 -13.03 1.20 13.36
N GLU A 387 -12.31 1.76 14.33
CA GLU A 387 -10.86 1.66 14.43
C GLU A 387 -10.40 0.28 14.92
N ILE A 388 -9.25 -0.18 14.43
CA ILE A 388 -8.64 -1.41 14.94
C ILE A 388 -8.07 -1.16 16.33
N GLN A 389 -8.28 -2.11 17.24
CA GLN A 389 -7.70 -2.10 18.58
C GLN A 389 -6.78 -3.31 18.77
N PRO A 390 -5.72 -3.18 19.57
CA PRO A 390 -4.88 -4.32 19.91
C PRO A 390 -5.61 -5.22 20.91
N VAL A 391 -5.54 -6.53 20.71
CA VAL A 391 -6.23 -7.49 21.57
C VAL A 391 -5.31 -8.66 21.91
N TRP A 392 -5.26 -8.98 23.20
CA TRP A 392 -4.57 -10.14 23.73
C TRP A 392 -5.52 -11.06 24.48
N THR A 393 -5.32 -12.37 24.31
CA THR A 393 -5.95 -13.41 25.12
C THR A 393 -5.05 -13.73 26.30
N VAL A 394 -5.49 -13.37 27.50
CA VAL A 394 -4.77 -13.60 28.76
C VAL A 394 -4.81 -15.08 29.15
N ASN A 395 -3.76 -15.55 29.81
CA ASN A 395 -3.51 -16.94 30.22
C ASN A 395 -3.16 -17.89 29.06
N ILE A 396 -2.75 -17.34 27.92
CA ILE A 396 -2.19 -18.10 26.79
C ILE A 396 -0.77 -17.59 26.57
N PRO A 397 0.23 -18.16 27.26
CA PRO A 397 1.59 -17.65 27.18
C PRO A 397 2.22 -17.93 25.80
N PRO A 398 2.91 -16.95 25.19
CA PRO A 398 3.72 -17.19 24.00
C PRO A 398 4.90 -18.12 24.31
N ARG A 399 5.36 -18.85 23.29
CA ARG A 399 6.66 -19.53 23.32
C ARG A 399 7.74 -18.53 22.95
N LEU A 400 8.59 -18.20 23.92
CA LEU A 400 9.69 -17.26 23.71
C LEU A 400 10.99 -18.01 23.41
N ARG A 401 11.78 -17.45 22.48
CA ARG A 401 13.18 -17.80 22.29
C ARG A 401 14.03 -16.65 22.76
N VAL A 402 14.86 -16.91 23.76
CA VAL A 402 15.74 -15.93 24.38
C VAL A 402 17.21 -16.26 24.11
N ASP A 403 18.06 -15.25 24.02
CA ASP A 403 19.50 -15.42 23.94
C ASP A 403 20.13 -15.71 25.31
N SER A 404 21.46 -15.82 25.36
CA SER A 404 22.20 -16.03 26.61
C SER A 404 22.09 -14.90 27.64
N GLN A 405 21.52 -13.77 27.27
CA GLN A 405 21.28 -12.60 28.12
C GLN A 405 19.79 -12.43 28.46
N ASP A 406 18.98 -13.48 28.29
CA ASP A 406 17.53 -13.49 28.48
C ASP A 406 16.78 -12.47 27.60
N ARG A 407 17.37 -12.02 26.50
CA ARG A 407 16.73 -11.10 25.55
C ARG A 407 15.95 -11.89 24.52
N ILE A 408 14.71 -11.48 24.27
CA ILE A 408 13.85 -12.08 23.25
C ILE A 408 14.48 -11.87 21.88
N HIS A 409 14.68 -12.96 21.14
CA HIS A 409 15.08 -12.93 19.72
C HIS A 409 14.10 -13.68 18.81
N GLY A 410 13.03 -14.25 19.39
CA GLY A 410 11.90 -14.76 18.63
C GLY A 410 10.73 -15.17 19.52
N LEU A 411 9.54 -15.26 18.92
CA LEU A 411 8.32 -15.67 19.60
C LEU A 411 7.43 -16.54 18.72
N ALA A 412 6.58 -17.33 19.35
CA ALA A 412 5.52 -18.08 18.71
C ALA A 412 4.25 -18.02 19.55
N MET A 413 3.12 -17.70 18.94
CA MET A 413 1.82 -17.50 19.59
C MET A 413 0.74 -18.37 18.96
N ILE A 414 -0.13 -18.95 19.79
CA ILE A 414 -1.40 -19.52 19.33
C ILE A 414 -2.43 -18.39 19.36
N CYS A 415 -2.98 -18.06 18.20
CA CYS A 415 -3.90 -16.96 18.03
C CYS A 415 -5.33 -17.51 17.96
N GLU A 416 -6.00 -17.51 19.12
CA GLU A 416 -7.38 -17.92 19.24
C GLU A 416 -8.33 -16.71 19.17
N PRO A 417 -9.55 -16.90 18.64
CA PRO A 417 -10.58 -15.90 18.59
C PRO A 417 -11.15 -15.64 19.99
N ILE A 418 -11.61 -14.41 20.20
CA ILE A 418 -12.18 -14.00 21.48
C ILE A 418 -13.49 -14.78 21.69
N SER A 419 -13.55 -15.53 22.80
CA SER A 419 -14.77 -16.25 23.19
C SER A 419 -15.82 -15.25 23.73
N GLY A 420 -16.90 -15.05 22.98
CA GLY A 420 -18.04 -14.25 23.41
C GLY A 420 -19.05 -14.01 22.29
N GLU A 421 -20.34 -13.89 22.62
CA GLU A 421 -21.33 -13.37 21.68
C GLU A 421 -20.99 -11.91 21.38
N LEU A 422 -20.28 -11.67 20.28
CA LEU A 422 -20.09 -10.30 19.80
C LEU A 422 -21.48 -9.73 19.46
N PRO A 423 -21.80 -8.49 19.86
CA PRO A 423 -23.08 -7.88 19.53
C PRO A 423 -23.22 -7.70 18.00
N VAL A 424 -24.42 -7.90 17.47
CA VAL A 424 -24.73 -7.52 16.09
C VAL A 424 -24.81 -6.00 16.05
N VAL A 425 -23.83 -5.37 15.40
CA VAL A 425 -23.81 -3.90 15.23
C VAL A 425 -24.92 -3.53 14.25
N LYS A 426 -25.97 -2.87 14.75
CA LYS A 426 -27.05 -2.29 13.95
C LYS A 426 -26.70 -0.84 13.65
N LEU A 427 -26.95 -0.40 12.42
CA LEU A 427 -26.67 0.96 11.94
C LEU A 427 -27.33 2.06 12.81
N ASP A 428 -28.38 1.72 13.56
CA ASP A 428 -29.19 2.64 14.36
C ASP A 428 -28.67 2.89 15.79
N GLN A 429 -27.56 2.26 16.21
CA GLN A 429 -26.96 2.47 17.54
C GLN A 429 -25.69 3.35 17.44
N PRO A 430 -25.50 4.33 18.33
CA PRO A 430 -24.26 5.11 18.37
C PRO A 430 -23.06 4.22 18.72
N LEU A 431 -21.98 4.30 17.93
CA LEU A 431 -20.73 3.56 18.12
C LEU A 431 -19.91 4.02 19.35
N ASP A 432 -20.29 5.12 19.99
CA ASP A 432 -19.55 5.74 21.11
C ASP A 432 -19.36 4.82 22.34
N HIS A 433 -19.97 3.63 22.36
CA HIS A 433 -19.89 2.67 23.46
C HIS A 433 -18.93 1.49 23.23
N THR A 434 -18.24 1.37 22.08
CA THR A 434 -17.38 0.22 21.75
C THR A 434 -15.87 0.47 21.82
N VAL A 435 -15.45 1.71 22.07
CA VAL A 435 -14.03 2.10 22.09
C VAL A 435 -13.26 1.33 23.18
N TRP A 436 -12.11 0.77 22.82
CA TRP A 436 -11.21 -0.03 23.66
C TRP A 436 -11.80 -1.36 24.20
N LEU A 437 -12.96 -1.82 23.75
CA LEU A 437 -13.55 -3.08 24.19
C LEU A 437 -12.92 -4.34 23.57
N GLY A 438 -12.07 -4.17 22.55
CA GLY A 438 -11.45 -5.29 21.83
C GLY A 438 -12.44 -6.04 20.93
N HIS A 439 -13.50 -5.36 20.47
CA HIS A 439 -14.37 -5.88 19.44
C HIS A 439 -13.72 -5.66 18.06
N PRO A 440 -13.78 -6.65 17.15
CA PRO A 440 -13.29 -6.45 15.78
C PRO A 440 -14.12 -5.36 15.07
N PRO A 441 -13.49 -4.51 14.24
CA PRO A 441 -14.22 -3.47 13.52
C PRO A 441 -15.23 -4.10 12.54
N PRO A 442 -16.48 -3.60 12.50
CA PRO A 442 -17.46 -4.09 11.55
C PRO A 442 -17.17 -3.60 10.13
N LEU A 443 -17.57 -4.41 9.15
CA LEU A 443 -17.42 -4.13 7.73
C LEU A 443 -18.67 -3.45 7.19
N LEU A 444 -18.48 -2.26 6.62
CA LEU A 444 -19.48 -1.56 5.82
C LEU A 444 -19.29 -1.91 4.34
N ARG A 445 -20.26 -2.61 3.77
CA ARG A 445 -20.32 -2.90 2.33
C ARG A 445 -20.41 -1.59 1.55
N LEU A 446 -19.37 -1.25 0.78
CA LEU A 446 -19.39 -0.05 -0.08
C LEU A 446 -19.89 -0.40 -1.49
N ALA A 447 -19.39 -1.50 -2.05
CA ALA A 447 -19.78 -1.97 -3.38
C ALA A 447 -19.46 -3.46 -3.59
N THR A 448 -20.11 -4.02 -4.61
CA THR A 448 -19.73 -5.26 -5.27
C THR A 448 -19.57 -4.96 -6.76
N VAL A 449 -18.45 -5.37 -7.35
CA VAL A 449 -18.10 -5.10 -8.74
C VAL A 449 -17.96 -6.42 -9.49
N ASP A 450 -18.67 -6.58 -10.60
CA ASP A 450 -18.50 -7.71 -11.51
C ASP A 450 -17.54 -7.31 -12.65
N LEU A 451 -16.47 -8.08 -12.83
CA LEU A 451 -15.46 -7.85 -13.87
C LEU A 451 -15.90 -8.42 -15.23
N ALA A 452 -17.09 -9.02 -15.33
CA ALA A 452 -17.61 -9.66 -16.53
C ALA A 452 -16.68 -10.75 -17.10
N LEU A 453 -15.93 -11.43 -16.22
CA LEU A 453 -15.03 -12.52 -16.62
C LEU A 453 -15.82 -13.79 -17.00
N PRO A 454 -15.28 -14.65 -17.88
CA PRO A 454 -15.95 -15.90 -18.26
C PRO A 454 -16.19 -16.80 -17.05
N LYS A 455 -17.46 -17.09 -16.75
CA LYS A 455 -17.87 -17.91 -15.58
C LYS A 455 -17.55 -19.41 -15.70
N ASN A 456 -17.14 -19.89 -16.87
CA ASN A 456 -17.03 -21.33 -17.19
C ASN A 456 -15.61 -21.91 -17.07
N THR A 457 -14.66 -21.24 -16.42
CA THR A 457 -13.34 -21.82 -16.17
C THR A 457 -13.41 -22.79 -14.98
N GLU A 458 -13.17 -24.09 -15.20
CA GLU A 458 -13.16 -25.12 -14.15
C GLU A 458 -12.18 -24.81 -12.99
N SER A 459 -11.22 -23.91 -13.21
CA SER A 459 -10.20 -23.47 -12.23
C SER A 459 -10.49 -22.11 -11.57
N GLY A 460 -11.55 -21.39 -11.98
CA GLY A 460 -11.84 -20.02 -11.55
C GLY A 460 -10.91 -18.98 -12.19
N SER A 461 -11.22 -17.70 -12.00
CA SER A 461 -10.38 -16.59 -12.50
C SER A 461 -9.20 -16.31 -11.57
N ILE A 462 -7.99 -16.16 -12.12
CA ILE A 462 -6.84 -15.65 -11.38
C ILE A 462 -6.94 -14.12 -11.37
N ILE A 463 -6.98 -13.54 -10.17
CA ILE A 463 -7.12 -12.10 -9.98
C ILE A 463 -6.03 -11.63 -9.03
N THR A 464 -5.28 -10.60 -9.44
CA THR A 464 -4.36 -9.87 -8.56
C THR A 464 -4.68 -8.39 -8.62
N MET A 465 -4.44 -7.69 -7.51
CA MET A 465 -4.82 -6.29 -7.35
C MET A 465 -3.61 -5.44 -7.00
N SER A 466 -3.57 -4.23 -7.53
CA SER A 466 -2.52 -3.23 -7.23
C SER A 466 -3.14 -1.85 -7.13
N ILE A 467 -2.66 -1.04 -6.19
CA ILE A 467 -3.13 0.34 -6.01
C ILE A 467 -2.39 1.26 -7.00
N ASP A 468 -3.06 2.31 -7.47
CA ASP A 468 -2.39 3.38 -8.20
C ASP A 468 -1.55 4.23 -7.22
N PRO A 469 -0.25 4.41 -7.47
CA PRO A 469 0.65 5.11 -6.55
C PRO A 469 0.29 6.59 -6.32
N LEU A 470 -0.46 7.23 -7.21
CA LEU A 470 -0.86 8.63 -7.11
C LEU A 470 -2.34 8.83 -6.77
N MET A 471 -3.19 7.87 -7.16
CA MET A 471 -4.64 7.93 -6.97
C MET A 471 -5.12 6.73 -6.14
N GLN A 472 -5.07 6.86 -4.81
CA GLN A 472 -5.41 5.77 -3.88
C GLN A 472 -6.85 5.23 -4.08
N GLU A 473 -7.76 6.01 -4.67
CA GLU A 473 -9.12 5.59 -5.02
C GLU A 473 -9.16 4.64 -6.25
N ARG A 474 -8.05 4.46 -6.97
CA ARG A 474 -7.94 3.61 -8.16
C ARG A 474 -7.20 2.32 -7.84
N ILE A 475 -7.81 1.21 -8.25
CA ILE A 475 -7.27 -0.14 -8.10
C ILE A 475 -7.18 -0.76 -9.49
N TYR A 476 -5.99 -1.22 -9.84
CA TYR A 476 -5.75 -2.04 -11.04
C TYR A 476 -5.99 -3.50 -10.72
N ILE A 477 -6.74 -4.17 -11.59
CA ILE A 477 -7.13 -5.57 -11.48
C ILE A 477 -6.49 -6.31 -12.65
N VAL A 478 -5.54 -7.19 -12.36
CA VAL A 478 -4.85 -7.99 -13.36
C VAL A 478 -5.43 -9.39 -13.34
N HIS A 479 -5.91 -9.84 -14.49
CA HIS A 479 -6.55 -11.14 -14.68
C HIS A 479 -6.15 -11.75 -16.03
N ASP A 480 -6.61 -12.97 -16.32
CA ASP A 480 -6.20 -13.73 -17.53
C ASP A 480 -6.54 -13.04 -18.86
N GLY A 481 -7.49 -12.10 -18.84
CA GLY A 481 -7.95 -11.34 -20.00
C GLY A 481 -7.23 -10.00 -20.19
N GLY A 482 -6.44 -9.54 -19.22
CA GLY A 482 -5.76 -8.25 -19.28
C GLY A 482 -5.82 -7.47 -17.96
N ILE A 483 -6.08 -6.17 -18.05
CA ILE A 483 -6.03 -5.23 -16.93
C ILE A 483 -7.28 -4.36 -16.95
N ASP A 484 -8.02 -4.37 -15.85
CA ASP A 484 -9.11 -3.44 -15.58
C ASP A 484 -8.69 -2.39 -14.53
N SER A 485 -9.22 -1.17 -14.64
CA SER A 485 -9.08 -0.10 -13.66
C SER A 485 -10.42 0.14 -12.99
N VAL A 486 -10.47 -0.06 -11.67
CA VAL A 486 -11.64 0.23 -10.83
C VAL A 486 -11.40 1.53 -10.06
N VAL A 487 -12.28 2.51 -10.20
CA VAL A 487 -12.20 3.80 -9.49
C VAL A 487 -13.35 3.93 -8.49
N LEU A 488 -13.00 4.20 -7.23
CA LEU A 488 -13.92 4.33 -6.10
C LEU A 488 -14.33 5.79 -5.90
N HIS A 489 -15.33 6.24 -6.66
CA HIS A 489 -15.82 7.64 -6.68
C HIS A 489 -16.35 8.16 -5.35
N PHE A 490 -16.72 7.27 -4.44
CA PHE A 490 -17.25 7.60 -3.12
C PHE A 490 -16.16 7.79 -2.04
N LEU A 491 -14.87 7.68 -2.38
CA LEU A 491 -13.77 7.89 -1.42
C LEU A 491 -13.06 9.25 -1.62
N PRO A 492 -12.46 9.82 -0.56
CA PRO A 492 -12.71 9.48 0.84
C PRO A 492 -14.10 9.96 1.29
N PHE A 493 -14.89 9.10 1.92
CA PHE A 493 -16.21 9.46 2.42
C PHE A 493 -16.14 10.32 3.69
N THR A 494 -15.07 10.24 4.48
CA THR A 494 -14.85 11.15 5.63
C THR A 494 -14.72 12.62 5.24
N SER A 495 -14.43 12.91 3.97
CA SER A 495 -14.34 14.28 3.44
C SER A 495 -15.65 14.79 2.82
N GLN A 496 -16.69 13.96 2.72
CA GLN A 496 -17.95 14.33 2.07
C GLN A 496 -18.90 15.01 3.06
N THR A 497 -19.45 16.16 2.67
CA THR A 497 -20.48 16.91 3.39
C THR A 497 -21.70 16.01 3.66
N ARG A 498 -22.00 15.70 4.93
CA ARG A 498 -23.33 15.22 5.34
C ARG A 498 -24.35 16.33 5.07
N GLY A 499 -24.88 16.39 3.86
CA GLY A 499 -25.86 17.39 3.49
C GLY A 499 -26.11 17.45 2.00
N LYS A 500 -27.16 16.76 1.56
CA LYS A 500 -27.72 16.63 0.21
C LYS A 500 -27.10 15.51 -0.62
N ASP A 501 -27.81 14.37 -0.65
CA ASP A 501 -28.24 13.59 -1.83
C ASP A 501 -27.43 13.71 -3.16
N GLU A 502 -26.11 13.82 -3.12
CA GLU A 502 -25.30 13.33 -4.21
C GLU A 502 -25.33 11.81 -4.12
N THR A 503 -26.15 11.19 -4.95
CA THR A 503 -26.19 9.74 -5.16
C THR A 503 -24.77 9.18 -5.09
N ASN A 504 -24.48 8.33 -4.10
CA ASN A 504 -23.19 7.63 -3.99
C ASN A 504 -22.84 7.07 -5.37
N ARG A 505 -21.84 7.66 -6.03
CA ARG A 505 -21.47 7.24 -7.39
C ARG A 505 -20.90 5.83 -7.28
N SER A 506 -21.53 4.88 -7.96
CA SER A 506 -21.03 3.51 -8.05
C SER A 506 -19.57 3.51 -8.57
N PRO A 507 -18.75 2.51 -8.19
CA PRO A 507 -17.43 2.34 -8.78
C PRO A 507 -17.52 2.31 -10.30
N SER A 508 -16.56 2.94 -10.99
CA SER A 508 -16.43 2.76 -12.42
C SER A 508 -15.38 1.70 -12.72
N VAL A 509 -15.67 0.85 -13.70
CA VAL A 509 -14.76 -0.20 -14.18
C VAL A 509 -14.41 0.13 -15.63
N HIS A 510 -13.12 0.22 -15.92
CA HIS A 510 -12.62 0.54 -17.24
C HIS A 510 -11.55 -0.47 -17.66
N PRO A 511 -11.79 -1.27 -18.71
CA PRO A 511 -10.74 -2.09 -19.31
C PRO A 511 -9.61 -1.19 -19.84
N VAL A 512 -8.40 -1.39 -19.32
CA VAL A 512 -7.21 -0.62 -19.70
C VAL A 512 -6.40 -1.36 -20.76
N LEU A 513 -6.27 -2.68 -20.61
CA LEU A 513 -5.54 -3.54 -21.55
C LEU A 513 -6.31 -4.85 -21.74
N ASN A 514 -6.44 -5.30 -22.98
CA ASN A 514 -7.01 -6.60 -23.31
C ASN A 514 -5.97 -7.45 -24.05
N THR A 515 -5.66 -8.63 -23.53
CA THR A 515 -4.67 -9.56 -24.09
C THR A 515 -5.28 -10.72 -24.89
N CYS A 516 -6.61 -10.76 -24.98
CA CYS A 516 -7.37 -11.73 -25.75
C CYS A 516 -7.77 -11.14 -27.11
N GLN A 517 -7.00 -11.42 -28.17
CA GLN A 517 -7.33 -10.96 -29.53
C GLN A 517 -8.30 -11.93 -30.23
N GLY A 518 -9.61 -11.77 -30.02
CA GLY A 518 -10.67 -12.41 -30.83
C GLY A 518 -10.67 -13.96 -30.86
N GLU A 519 -11.64 -14.53 -31.58
CA GLU A 519 -11.91 -15.98 -31.61
C GLU A 519 -10.82 -16.84 -32.29
N THR A 520 -9.81 -16.21 -32.93
CA THR A 520 -8.86 -16.91 -33.82
C THR A 520 -7.40 -16.90 -33.33
N SER A 521 -7.08 -16.22 -32.23
CA SER A 521 -5.71 -16.21 -31.68
C SER A 521 -5.66 -16.81 -30.27
N SER A 522 -4.55 -17.48 -29.95
CA SER A 522 -4.28 -17.93 -28.58
C SER A 522 -4.05 -16.71 -27.68
N PRO A 523 -4.71 -16.61 -26.50
CA PRO A 523 -4.50 -15.48 -25.60
C PRO A 523 -3.03 -15.40 -25.15
N SER A 524 -2.53 -14.18 -25.01
CA SER A 524 -1.17 -13.89 -24.51
C SER A 524 -1.26 -13.28 -23.11
N PRO A 525 -1.58 -14.07 -22.07
CA PRO A 525 -1.80 -13.55 -20.73
C PRO A 525 -0.58 -12.81 -20.21
N LEU A 526 -0.82 -11.87 -19.30
CA LEU A 526 0.24 -11.10 -18.64
C LEU A 526 1.08 -12.00 -17.74
N CYS A 527 2.40 -11.83 -17.83
CA CYS A 527 3.36 -12.43 -16.92
C CYS A 527 4.05 -11.39 -16.03
N GLY A 528 3.84 -10.09 -16.27
CA GLY A 528 4.36 -9.00 -15.47
C GLY A 528 3.43 -7.78 -15.47
N PHE A 529 3.31 -7.12 -14.32
CA PHE A 529 2.57 -5.88 -14.16
C PHE A 529 3.23 -5.00 -13.09
N VAL A 530 3.34 -3.70 -13.37
CA VAL A 530 3.72 -2.70 -12.37
C VAL A 530 3.07 -1.35 -12.68
N SER A 531 2.63 -0.64 -11.64
CA SER A 531 2.27 0.78 -11.71
C SER A 531 3.48 1.64 -11.35
N LEU A 532 3.77 2.61 -12.20
CA LEU A 532 4.88 3.56 -12.05
C LEU A 532 4.33 4.95 -11.78
N SER A 533 5.09 5.77 -11.07
CA SER A 533 4.81 7.19 -10.92
C SER A 533 6.08 8.01 -10.86
N ASP A 534 6.00 9.26 -11.27
CA ASP A 534 7.06 10.25 -11.06
C ASP A 534 6.70 11.25 -9.96
N SER A 535 7.69 12.03 -9.56
CA SER A 535 7.51 13.13 -8.59
C SER A 535 6.68 14.29 -9.13
N PHE A 536 6.36 14.33 -10.43
CA PHE A 536 5.58 15.39 -11.07
C PHE A 536 4.08 15.07 -11.16
N GLY A 537 3.65 13.92 -10.65
CA GLY A 537 2.25 13.53 -10.61
C GLY A 537 1.75 12.83 -11.88
N TYR A 538 2.66 12.25 -12.67
CA TYR A 538 2.31 11.35 -13.76
C TYR A 538 2.38 9.90 -13.28
N SER A 539 1.45 9.06 -13.76
CA SER A 539 1.49 7.62 -13.56
C SER A 539 1.38 6.86 -14.87
N TRP A 540 1.94 5.65 -14.86
CA TRP A 540 1.89 4.73 -15.99
C TRP A 540 1.62 3.33 -15.46
N ILE A 541 1.10 2.48 -16.32
CA ILE A 541 1.17 1.03 -16.13
C ILE A 541 2.11 0.43 -17.14
N VAL A 542 2.87 -0.57 -16.70
CA VAL A 542 3.72 -1.41 -17.55
C VAL A 542 3.23 -2.84 -17.42
N GLY A 543 2.82 -3.42 -18.55
CA GLY A 543 2.43 -4.82 -18.67
C GLY A 543 3.44 -5.57 -19.53
N VAL A 544 3.81 -6.79 -19.12
CA VAL A 544 4.62 -7.70 -19.94
C VAL A 544 3.81 -8.95 -20.20
N THR A 545 3.63 -9.31 -21.47
CA THR A 545 2.88 -10.50 -21.87
C THR A 545 3.76 -11.75 -21.77
N SER A 546 3.12 -12.92 -21.78
CA SER A 546 3.81 -14.22 -21.87
C SER A 546 4.66 -14.39 -23.12
N THR A 547 4.41 -13.61 -24.18
CA THR A 547 5.25 -13.54 -25.39
C THR A 547 6.39 -12.51 -25.28
N GLN A 548 6.65 -12.00 -24.07
CA GLN A 548 7.66 -10.99 -23.74
C GLN A 548 7.42 -9.60 -24.36
N GLU A 549 6.23 -9.33 -24.88
CA GLU A 549 5.88 -7.99 -25.36
C GLU A 549 5.67 -7.05 -24.17
N CYS A 550 6.31 -5.89 -24.20
CA CYS A 550 6.17 -4.85 -23.18
C CYS A 550 5.21 -3.75 -23.66
N VAL A 551 4.16 -3.51 -22.87
CA VAL A 551 3.16 -2.47 -23.11
C VAL A 551 3.30 -1.40 -22.03
N VAL A 552 3.33 -0.13 -22.44
CA VAL A 552 3.39 1.03 -21.54
C VAL A 552 2.17 1.90 -21.82
N ILE A 553 1.39 2.21 -20.79
CA ILE A 553 0.19 3.04 -20.91
C ILE A 553 0.26 4.16 -19.88
N GLU A 554 0.16 5.41 -20.35
CA GLU A 554 0.02 6.58 -19.49
C GLU A 554 -1.36 6.58 -18.83
N MET A 555 -1.38 6.79 -17.51
CA MET A 555 -2.58 6.82 -16.71
C MET A 555 -2.92 8.27 -16.36
N LYS A 556 -3.98 8.78 -16.98
CA LYS A 556 -4.44 10.15 -16.72
C LYS A 556 -5.20 10.21 -15.39
N THR A 557 -5.09 11.34 -14.69
CA THR A 557 -5.91 11.68 -13.52
C THR A 557 -7.40 11.77 -13.89
N TRP A 558 -8.28 11.89 -12.89
CA TRP A 558 -9.76 11.84 -12.93
C TRP A 558 -10.49 12.39 -14.18
N ASN A 559 -9.89 13.31 -14.95
CA ASN A 559 -10.57 14.06 -16.00
C ASN A 559 -10.51 13.47 -17.43
N LEU A 560 -9.85 12.33 -17.70
CA LEU A 560 -9.57 11.95 -19.11
C LEU A 560 -9.64 10.46 -19.50
N LEU A 561 -10.31 9.58 -18.74
CA LEU A 561 -10.47 8.18 -19.17
C LEU A 561 -11.61 8.02 -20.20
N LEU A 562 -11.38 8.50 -21.41
CA LEU A 562 -12.00 7.93 -22.61
C LEU A 562 -11.07 6.82 -23.14
N PRO A 563 -11.62 5.67 -23.59
CA PRO A 563 -10.81 4.57 -24.10
C PRO A 563 -9.95 5.02 -25.29
N VAL A 564 -8.68 4.59 -25.30
CA VAL A 564 -7.82 4.71 -26.48
C VAL A 564 -8.30 3.69 -27.51
N GLN A 565 -9.24 4.10 -28.36
CA GLN A 565 -9.50 3.43 -29.62
C GLN A 565 -8.49 3.95 -30.64
N ILE A 566 -7.69 3.06 -31.22
CA ILE A 566 -6.97 3.35 -32.45
C ILE A 566 -8.03 3.32 -33.55
N ASP A 567 -8.71 4.44 -33.77
CA ASP A 567 -9.30 4.71 -35.08
C ASP A 567 -9.55 6.21 -35.31
N SER A 568 -9.33 6.60 -36.57
CA SER A 568 -9.33 7.96 -37.08
C SER A 568 -10.74 8.54 -37.22
N GLU A 569 -11.04 9.67 -36.56
CA GLU A 569 -11.70 10.87 -37.11
C GLU A 569 -12.34 11.76 -36.02
N LYS A 570 -11.99 13.06 -36.04
CA LYS A 570 -12.47 14.10 -35.12
C LYS A 570 -13.87 14.60 -35.51
N LYS A 571 -14.74 14.85 -34.53
CA LYS A 571 -15.69 15.99 -34.52
C LYS A 571 -16.18 16.31 -33.10
N SER A 572 -15.99 17.55 -32.68
CA SER A 572 -16.41 18.13 -31.40
C SER A 572 -17.86 18.63 -31.44
N VAL A 573 -18.63 18.41 -30.36
CA VAL A 573 -19.92 19.06 -30.12
C VAL A 573 -19.87 19.81 -28.79
N ASP A 574 -20.26 21.07 -28.83
CA ASP A 574 -20.26 22.08 -27.76
C ASP A 574 -21.57 21.99 -26.95
N LEU A 575 -21.53 22.03 -25.62
CA LEU A 575 -22.71 22.01 -24.75
C LEU A 575 -22.68 23.15 -23.72
N GLY A 576 -23.64 24.06 -23.87
CA GLY A 576 -23.70 25.38 -23.25
C GLY A 576 -23.94 25.44 -21.74
N ALA A 577 -23.49 26.58 -21.19
CA ALA A 577 -23.61 27.00 -19.80
C ALA A 577 -25.06 27.14 -19.31
N LYS A 578 -25.37 26.57 -18.14
CA LYS A 578 -26.54 26.92 -17.34
C LYS A 578 -26.13 27.86 -16.19
N LYS A 579 -26.88 28.96 -16.04
CA LYS A 579 -26.73 29.99 -15.00
C LYS A 579 -27.15 29.48 -13.61
N GLU A 580 -26.29 29.68 -12.61
CA GLU A 580 -26.62 29.57 -11.18
C GLU A 580 -27.32 30.84 -10.66
N ARG A 581 -28.18 30.66 -9.64
CA ARG A 581 -28.88 31.74 -8.92
C ARG A 581 -28.08 32.16 -7.69
N ASP A 582 -27.89 33.47 -7.54
CA ASP A 582 -27.19 34.13 -6.44
C ASP A 582 -27.85 33.88 -5.07
N THR A 583 -27.04 33.43 -4.10
CA THR A 583 -27.28 33.62 -2.65
C THR A 583 -26.15 34.50 -2.09
N PRO A 584 -26.38 35.29 -1.04
CA PRO A 584 -25.43 36.31 -0.62
C PRO A 584 -24.21 35.66 0.08
N ASP A 585 -23.05 35.72 -0.56
CA ASP A 585 -21.80 35.17 -0.04
C ASP A 585 -21.26 36.02 1.14
N ILE A 586 -21.21 35.43 2.34
CA ILE A 586 -20.56 35.99 3.55
C ILE A 586 -19.02 35.95 3.41
N ILE A 587 -18.49 35.17 2.46
CA ILE A 587 -17.07 35.01 2.15
C ILE A 587 -16.80 35.58 0.75
N SER A 588 -15.75 36.40 0.59
CA SER A 588 -15.40 36.95 -0.72
C SER A 588 -15.16 35.83 -1.75
N LYS A 589 -15.72 35.95 -2.96
CA LYS A 589 -15.56 34.99 -4.07
C LYS A 589 -14.10 34.60 -4.36
N GLU A 590 -13.14 35.48 -4.04
CA GLU A 590 -11.70 35.25 -4.20
C GLU A 590 -11.10 34.21 -3.22
N LEU A 591 -11.73 33.99 -2.05
CA LEU A 591 -11.33 32.92 -1.12
C LEU A 591 -11.93 31.57 -1.52
N LEU A 592 -13.17 31.58 -2.02
CA LEU A 592 -13.86 30.38 -2.51
C LEU A 592 -13.20 29.80 -3.77
N SER A 593 -12.56 30.63 -4.59
CA SER A 593 -11.76 30.19 -5.73
C SER A 593 -10.43 29.52 -5.35
N GLY A 594 -10.04 29.54 -4.07
CA GLY A 594 -8.74 29.01 -3.61
C GLY A 594 -7.55 29.89 -4.03
N PRO A 595 -6.32 29.51 -3.66
CA PRO A 595 -5.13 30.20 -4.15
C PRO A 595 -5.07 30.12 -5.68
N LYS A 596 -4.64 31.21 -6.35
CA LYS A 596 -4.47 31.22 -7.80
C LYS A 596 -3.56 30.06 -8.19
N VAL A 597 -4.05 29.18 -9.07
CA VAL A 597 -3.28 28.05 -9.61
C VAL A 597 -2.01 28.62 -10.23
N ILE A 598 -0.86 28.30 -9.63
CA ILE A 598 0.41 28.57 -10.26
C ILE A 598 0.49 27.57 -11.41
N LEU A 599 0.38 28.05 -12.64
CA LEU A 599 0.97 27.33 -13.76
C LEU A 599 2.47 27.33 -13.50
N LEU A 600 2.95 26.24 -12.89
CA LEU A 600 4.37 26.00 -12.67
C LEU A 600 5.10 26.33 -13.98
N PRO A 601 6.25 27.03 -13.95
CA PRO A 601 7.08 27.14 -15.15
C PRO A 601 7.25 25.72 -15.67
N GLN A 602 6.82 25.46 -16.90
CA GLN A 602 7.00 24.14 -17.52
C GLN A 602 8.47 23.80 -17.37
N ALA A 603 8.78 22.86 -16.46
CA ALA A 603 10.17 22.52 -16.18
C ALA A 603 10.82 22.18 -17.51
N SER A 604 11.93 22.86 -17.83
CA SER A 604 12.69 22.54 -19.05
C SER A 604 12.96 21.04 -19.06
N PRO A 605 12.85 20.35 -20.20
CA PRO A 605 12.88 18.88 -20.27
C PRO A 605 14.08 18.26 -19.52
N ASN A 606 15.22 18.94 -19.47
CA ASN A 606 16.44 18.48 -18.78
C ASN A 606 16.39 18.49 -17.24
N LEU A 607 15.40 19.14 -16.61
CA LEU A 607 15.26 19.20 -15.15
C LEU A 607 14.35 18.09 -14.58
N ARG A 608 13.66 17.32 -15.44
CA ARG A 608 12.69 16.29 -15.02
C ARG A 608 13.30 14.90 -14.80
N SER A 609 14.48 14.60 -15.36
CA SER A 609 15.26 13.38 -15.08
C SER A 609 16.04 13.41 -13.76
N VAL A 610 16.00 14.54 -13.05
CA VAL A 610 16.83 14.77 -11.88
C VAL A 610 16.12 14.18 -10.67
N ALA A 611 16.66 13.09 -10.13
CA ALA A 611 16.12 12.43 -8.95
C ALA A 611 16.04 13.40 -7.76
N ALA A 612 14.96 13.30 -6.96
CA ALA A 612 14.70 14.20 -5.82
C ALA A 612 15.83 14.20 -4.78
N ASP A 613 16.63 13.14 -4.73
CA ASP A 613 17.77 12.97 -3.82
C ASP A 613 19.06 13.65 -4.30
N SER A 614 19.14 14.05 -5.56
CA SER A 614 20.28 14.78 -6.14
C SER A 614 20.31 16.25 -5.71
N ILE A 615 21.48 16.91 -5.82
CA ILE A 615 21.67 18.30 -5.39
C ILE A 615 20.78 19.24 -6.21
N GLU A 616 20.72 19.01 -7.52
CA GLU A 616 19.90 19.75 -8.47
C GLU A 616 18.41 19.50 -8.21
N GLY A 617 18.01 18.26 -7.92
CA GLY A 617 16.63 17.89 -7.59
C GLY A 617 16.17 18.58 -6.30
N ARG A 618 16.97 18.52 -5.24
CA ARG A 618 16.70 19.21 -3.96
C ARG A 618 16.62 20.72 -4.12
N SER A 619 17.50 21.34 -4.91
CA SER A 619 17.48 22.79 -5.16
C SER A 619 16.20 23.21 -5.87
N THR A 620 15.77 22.43 -6.86
CA THR A 620 14.54 22.71 -7.62
C THR A 620 13.29 22.47 -6.77
N LEU A 621 13.25 21.39 -5.99
CA LEU A 621 12.20 21.13 -5.00
C LEU A 621 12.11 22.26 -3.97
N HIS A 622 13.26 22.78 -3.52
CA HIS A 622 13.31 23.92 -2.61
C HIS A 622 12.76 25.21 -3.26
N GLN A 623 13.06 25.47 -4.54
CA GLN A 623 12.46 26.59 -5.27
C GLN A 623 10.95 26.43 -5.45
N TYR A 624 10.47 25.23 -5.77
CA TYR A 624 9.05 24.93 -5.84
C TYR A 624 8.36 25.12 -4.50
N PHE A 625 8.98 24.64 -3.42
CA PHE A 625 8.49 24.81 -2.06
C PHE A 625 8.42 26.28 -1.65
N ASN A 626 9.41 27.10 -2.02
CA ASN A 626 9.39 28.54 -1.75
C ASN A 626 8.28 29.26 -2.53
N LEU A 627 8.13 28.99 -3.83
CA LEU A 627 7.04 29.54 -4.68
C LEU A 627 5.65 29.11 -4.17
N PHE A 628 5.55 27.87 -3.68
CA PHE A 628 4.34 27.34 -3.08
C PHE A 628 4.05 28.00 -1.72
N GLN A 629 5.04 28.10 -0.84
CA GLN A 629 4.95 28.77 0.45
C GLN A 629 4.53 30.24 0.28
N GLU A 630 5.17 31.02 -0.59
CA GLU A 630 4.84 32.43 -0.76
C GLU A 630 3.34 32.66 -1.08
N ASN A 631 2.75 31.82 -1.95
CA ASN A 631 1.35 31.97 -2.36
C ASN A 631 0.35 31.35 -1.37
N TYR A 632 0.69 30.20 -0.78
CA TYR A 632 -0.20 29.52 0.18
C TYR A 632 -0.12 30.12 1.58
N VAL A 633 1.01 30.68 1.99
CA VAL A 633 1.15 31.42 3.26
C VAL A 633 0.38 32.73 3.18
N GLU A 634 0.40 33.46 2.06
CA GLU A 634 -0.42 34.66 1.89
C GLU A 634 -1.93 34.33 1.93
N TYR A 635 -2.34 33.23 1.29
CA TYR A 635 -3.71 32.74 1.34
C TYR A 635 -4.11 32.30 2.76
N ALA A 636 -3.27 31.52 3.45
CA ALA A 636 -3.49 31.09 4.83
C ALA A 636 -3.55 32.28 5.80
N HIS A 637 -2.72 33.32 5.61
CA HIS A 637 -2.81 34.57 6.36
C HIS A 637 -4.11 35.32 6.10
N LYS A 638 -4.62 35.34 4.85
CA LYS A 638 -5.92 35.94 4.51
C LYS A 638 -7.08 35.18 5.17
N VAL A 639 -7.07 33.85 5.14
CA VAL A 639 -8.05 32.99 5.84
C VAL A 639 -7.99 33.22 7.35
N ARG A 640 -6.80 33.23 7.95
CA ARG A 640 -6.59 33.49 9.38
C ARG A 640 -7.05 34.87 9.81
N LYS A 641 -6.85 35.90 8.97
CA LYS A 641 -7.28 37.27 9.25
C LYS A 641 -8.81 37.43 9.18
N LEU A 642 -9.48 36.73 8.25
CA LEU A 642 -10.94 36.64 8.25
C LEU A 642 -11.46 35.93 9.51
N TYR A 643 -10.84 34.81 9.88
CA TYR A 643 -11.18 34.05 11.08
C TYR A 643 -11.04 34.91 12.35
N LEU A 644 -9.92 35.64 12.52
CA LEU A 644 -9.71 36.55 13.66
C LEU A 644 -10.68 37.74 13.69
N ASN A 645 -10.97 38.35 12.54
CA ASN A 645 -11.93 39.47 12.46
C ASN A 645 -13.35 39.01 12.80
N HIS A 646 -13.70 37.76 12.50
CA HIS A 646 -15.01 37.22 12.81
C HIS A 646 -15.13 36.75 14.26
N ILE A 647 -14.07 36.17 14.87
CA ILE A 647 -14.04 35.91 16.32
C ILE A 647 -14.25 37.20 17.12
N LYS A 648 -13.67 38.33 16.70
CA LYS A 648 -13.93 39.63 17.31
C LYS A 648 -15.39 40.08 17.16
N LEU A 649 -16.05 39.75 16.04
CA LEU A 649 -17.46 40.06 15.78
C LEU A 649 -18.40 39.17 16.62
N VAL A 650 -18.09 37.87 16.71
CA VAL A 650 -18.83 36.87 17.49
C VAL A 650 -18.71 37.12 18.99
N LEU A 651 -17.52 37.47 19.48
CA LEU A 651 -17.33 37.90 20.88
C LEU A 651 -18.10 39.19 21.20
N PHE A 652 -18.31 40.06 20.21
CA PHE A 652 -19.13 41.27 20.35
C PHE A 652 -20.65 40.98 20.34
N THR A 653 -21.10 39.98 19.58
CA THR A 653 -22.52 39.61 19.46
C THR A 653 -22.99 38.59 20.50
N SER A 654 -22.08 37.85 21.15
CA SER A 654 -22.43 36.94 22.27
C SER A 654 -22.97 37.64 23.52
N TYR A 655 -22.98 38.97 23.57
CA TYR A 655 -23.71 39.74 24.59
C TYR A 655 -25.20 40.01 24.25
N SER A 656 -25.70 39.59 23.07
CA SER A 656 -27.10 39.79 22.69
C SER A 656 -27.67 38.71 21.73
N MET A 657 -28.15 37.61 22.32
CA MET A 657 -29.24 36.68 21.90
C MET A 657 -29.23 35.86 20.58
N SER A 658 -29.94 34.69 20.70
CA SER A 658 -30.72 33.87 19.72
C SER A 658 -30.08 32.65 19.02
N ILE A 659 -30.86 31.54 18.95
CA ILE A 659 -30.52 30.18 18.47
C ILE A 659 -30.22 30.12 16.96
N GLU A 660 -30.82 30.97 16.14
CA GLU A 660 -30.55 31.00 14.68
C GLU A 660 -29.10 31.43 14.34
N HIS A 661 -28.38 32.08 15.27
CA HIS A 661 -26.97 32.43 15.09
C HIS A 661 -25.99 31.29 15.39
N GLN A 662 -26.41 30.23 16.10
CA GLN A 662 -25.57 29.04 16.33
C GLN A 662 -25.41 28.19 15.07
N ASP A 663 -26.47 28.07 14.25
CA ASP A 663 -26.43 27.32 12.99
C ASP A 663 -25.56 28.00 11.91
N LEU A 664 -25.61 29.34 11.86
CA LEU A 664 -24.73 30.14 11.00
C LEU A 664 -23.25 30.05 11.42
N CYS A 665 -22.96 30.02 12.73
CA CYS A 665 -21.61 29.77 13.23
C CYS A 665 -21.11 28.36 12.87
N GLY A 666 -21.97 27.35 12.94
CA GLY A 666 -21.65 25.97 12.57
C GLY A 666 -21.33 25.80 11.08
N LEU A 667 -22.16 26.38 10.20
CA LEU A 667 -21.94 26.39 8.74
C LEU A 667 -20.64 27.11 8.34
N PHE A 668 -20.26 28.15 9.06
CA PHE A 668 -19.02 28.90 8.79
C PHE A 668 -17.77 28.18 9.30
N TYR A 669 -17.84 27.55 10.49
CA TYR A 669 -16.77 26.69 11.01
C TYR A 669 -16.52 25.49 10.08
N PHE A 670 -17.60 24.96 9.51
CA PHE A 670 -17.57 23.91 8.51
C PHE A 670 -16.91 24.37 7.19
N GLN A 671 -17.28 25.53 6.64
CA GLN A 671 -16.66 26.08 5.42
C GLN A 671 -15.17 26.42 5.60
N ILE A 672 -14.77 26.93 6.77
CA ILE A 672 -13.34 27.19 7.09
C ILE A 672 -12.58 25.88 7.26
N SER A 673 -13.18 24.84 7.85
CA SER A 673 -12.57 23.51 7.95
C SER A 673 -12.40 22.84 6.58
N VAL A 674 -13.35 23.04 5.66
CA VAL A 674 -13.26 22.61 4.26
C VAL A 674 -12.17 23.39 3.50
N LEU A 675 -12.04 24.69 3.73
CA LEU A 675 -10.98 25.52 3.12
C LEU A 675 -9.59 25.17 3.69
N ALA A 676 -9.50 24.93 4.99
CA ALA A 676 -8.28 24.45 5.65
C ALA A 676 -7.92 23.04 5.13
N GLY A 677 -8.90 22.15 4.98
CA GLY A 677 -8.74 20.81 4.41
C GLY A 677 -8.30 20.83 2.94
N LYS A 678 -8.82 21.73 2.10
CA LYS A 678 -8.33 21.94 0.72
C LYS A 678 -6.91 22.53 0.69
N CYS A 679 -6.58 23.42 1.62
CA CYS A 679 -5.23 23.97 1.76
C CYS A 679 -4.23 22.90 2.20
N LEU A 680 -4.59 22.07 3.18
CA LEU A 680 -3.80 20.93 3.67
C LEU A 680 -3.70 19.81 2.63
N LYS A 681 -4.76 19.52 1.86
CA LYS A 681 -4.73 18.51 0.80
C LYS A 681 -3.80 18.93 -0.35
N ASN A 682 -3.83 20.20 -0.76
CA ASN A 682 -2.88 20.73 -1.73
C ASN A 682 -1.45 20.84 -1.17
N TYR A 683 -1.31 21.18 0.13
CA TYR A 683 -0.03 21.19 0.84
C TYR A 683 0.56 19.78 0.91
N TRP A 684 -0.22 18.75 1.25
CA TRP A 684 0.25 17.36 1.32
C TRP A 684 0.45 16.75 -0.07
N ILE A 685 -0.40 17.01 -1.07
CA ILE A 685 -0.16 16.57 -2.45
C ILE A 685 1.15 17.16 -2.98
N HIS A 686 1.47 18.42 -2.69
CA HIS A 686 2.74 19.03 -3.09
C HIS A 686 3.93 18.61 -2.21
N VAL A 687 3.76 18.46 -0.90
CA VAL A 687 4.84 18.03 0.01
C VAL A 687 5.17 16.56 -0.19
N ILE A 688 4.19 15.69 -0.45
CA ILE A 688 4.39 14.28 -0.82
C ILE A 688 4.99 14.15 -2.23
N SER A 689 4.68 15.07 -3.14
CA SER A 689 5.34 15.15 -4.45
C SER A 689 6.79 15.65 -4.38
N CYS A 690 7.18 16.28 -3.26
CA CYS A 690 8.52 16.85 -3.02
C CYS A 690 9.41 16.06 -2.04
N ILE A 691 8.88 15.05 -1.35
CA ILE A 691 9.61 14.13 -0.45
C ILE A 691 9.62 12.76 -1.13
#